data_AF-A0A355A3F1-F1
#
_entry.id   AF-A0A355A3F1-F1
#
_cell.length_a   1.000
_cell.length_b   1.000
_cell.length_c   1.000
_cell.angle_alpha   90.00
_cell.angle_beta   90.00
_cell.angle_gamma   90.00
#
_symmetry.space_group_name_H-M   'P 1'
#
loop_
_entity.id
_entity.type
_entity.pdbx_description
1 polymer ?
#
loop_
_entity_poly.entity_id
_entity_poly.type
_entity_poly.pdbx_seq_one_letter_code
_entity_poly.pdbx_strand_id
1 'polypeptide(L)'
;MYFIEERIRKILNELKGYVYKDSTKVGNFLCKDGNYSSIEAVEGSSEPWKDFGSDDVWGGLDVHCWFRTKLVVPEKYQGRTIALNISTGIDGWDATNPQFILYLDGEVVQGLDVNHREVIISNSAEPGRIYNIDLHAYGGRINNKSLLQVFLVDVDPMIRDIYYNIQVPLWVVEKLEKSSKTRRDIVTVLNETINLLDLRKPFSEMFYASLEKANEYIKKEFYEKMCGNTEAVATCVGHTHIDVAWHWTVAQTREKVARSFSTVLRLMEEYPEFVFMSSQPQLYKFLKEDYPQIYEKIKQKVSEGVWEPEGAMWLEADCNVTSGESLVRQIMFGTRFFKKEFGVENEVLWLPDVFGYSAALPQILQKSGIKYFMTTKISWNQFNMFPYDTFMWRGIDGTEILTYFITTKDPYYNPNSFFTTYNGQIHPGSIMGGWERYQQKNINNDILISYGFGDGGGGPTMEMLETARRMSKGIPGCPKVQIGTSADFFHRLEDAVKGDKRLPKWVGELYFEYHRGTYTSMARNKRDNRKSEFTYQNAEFLSAVAMGMGLSYPQDSINRAWENILLNQFHDILPGTSIKEVYDVTKKEYEQILESGKGIINNALGVIAPNIRLNNASVLVFNTSSFKRSDVAVVDMPQSSDGLSVRDENGNILPGQVIDDNGTKKYMFFATNVPARGYKAFTMLDGNATADSGIQCEEDRLENRFFRINFDENGRISSLYDKVNRRQILKEGEKGNVLQAFEDKPMNYDCWDIDIYYQEKMWEIDNVESMRVIENGPVRAGIEIRRHFLDSIIVQKVFIYSDIPRVDFDTYIDWKESQILLKAAFPVDVHADKATYDIQFGNLERSTHWNTSWDIARFEVCGH
;
A
#
# COMPACT_ATOMS: atom_id res chain seq x y z
N MET A 1 -10.82 33.60 39.49
CA MET A 1 -10.27 32.37 40.11
C MET A 1 -9.01 31.98 39.35
N TYR A 2 -7.95 31.60 40.06
CA TYR A 2 -6.70 31.12 39.47
C TYR A 2 -6.71 29.59 39.41
N PHE A 3 -6.04 29.00 38.41
CA PHE A 3 -5.77 27.55 38.28
C PHE A 3 -6.98 26.60 38.15
N ILE A 4 -8.12 27.05 37.59
CA ILE A 4 -9.32 26.20 37.47
C ILE A 4 -9.05 24.96 36.61
N GLU A 5 -8.42 25.12 35.45
CA GLU A 5 -8.20 24.02 34.50
C GLU A 5 -7.23 22.98 35.07
N GLU A 6 -6.17 23.43 35.76
CA GLU A 6 -5.24 22.56 36.48
C GLU A 6 -5.93 21.76 37.57
N ARG A 7 -6.87 22.38 38.30
CA ARG A 7 -7.71 21.69 39.29
C ARG A 7 -8.60 20.63 38.64
N ILE A 8 -9.27 20.95 37.53
CA ILE A 8 -10.11 19.99 36.79
C ILE A 8 -9.26 18.82 36.30
N ARG A 9 -8.09 19.08 35.69
CA ARG A 9 -7.14 18.03 35.25
C ARG A 9 -6.72 17.11 36.38
N LYS A 10 -6.40 17.67 37.55
CA LYS A 10 -6.02 16.87 38.72
C LYS A 10 -7.13 15.91 39.14
N ILE A 11 -8.37 16.41 39.23
CA ILE A 11 -9.53 15.59 39.61
C ILE A 11 -9.83 14.53 38.55
N LEU A 12 -9.74 14.86 37.26
CA LEU A 12 -9.89 13.89 36.18
C LEU A 12 -8.86 12.77 36.25
N ASN A 13 -7.60 13.08 36.58
CA ASN A 13 -6.56 12.07 36.76
C ASN A 13 -6.88 11.13 37.93
N GLU A 14 -7.47 11.64 39.02
CA GLU A 14 -7.95 10.81 40.14
C GLU A 14 -9.14 9.93 39.71
N LEU A 15 -10.16 10.51 39.05
CA LEU A 15 -11.32 9.78 38.54
C LEU A 15 -10.93 8.67 37.55
N LYS A 16 -9.96 8.93 36.66
CA LYS A 16 -9.44 7.93 35.71
C LYS A 16 -8.91 6.70 36.44
N GLY A 17 -8.21 6.88 37.56
CA GLY A 17 -7.75 5.79 38.41
C GLY A 17 -8.91 5.05 39.11
N TYR A 18 -9.98 5.76 39.46
CA TYR A 18 -11.14 5.18 40.13
C TYR A 18 -12.07 4.38 39.22
N VAL A 19 -11.94 4.49 37.89
CA VAL A 19 -12.68 3.63 36.94
C VAL A 19 -12.45 2.15 37.25
N TYR A 20 -11.25 1.79 37.71
CA TYR A 20 -10.91 0.43 38.14
C TYR A 20 -10.98 0.35 39.67
N LYS A 21 -12.14 -0.06 40.20
CA LYS A 21 -12.41 -0.06 41.64
C LYS A 21 -11.57 -1.08 42.41
N ASP A 22 -11.30 -2.20 41.77
CA ASP A 22 -10.52 -3.31 42.32
C ASP A 22 -9.88 -4.12 41.19
N SER A 23 -8.77 -4.79 41.48
CA SER A 23 -8.03 -5.59 40.51
C SER A 23 -7.48 -6.86 41.15
N THR A 24 -7.61 -7.99 40.48
CA THR A 24 -7.05 -9.28 40.91
C THR A 24 -6.13 -9.81 39.83
N LYS A 25 -4.87 -10.11 40.16
CA LYS A 25 -3.93 -10.72 39.21
C LYS A 25 -4.41 -12.12 38.85
N VAL A 26 -4.46 -12.42 37.54
CA VAL A 26 -4.72 -13.76 37.02
C VAL A 26 -3.37 -14.47 36.87
N GLY A 27 -3.27 -15.70 37.40
CA GLY A 27 -2.02 -16.46 37.43
C GLY A 27 -2.18 -17.88 36.88
N ASN A 28 -1.22 -18.76 37.20
CA ASN A 28 -1.20 -20.17 36.80
C ASN A 28 -1.29 -20.36 35.28
N PHE A 29 -0.56 -19.54 34.53
CA PHE A 29 -0.49 -19.70 33.08
C PHE A 29 0.36 -20.92 32.75
N LEU A 30 -0.07 -21.64 31.72
CA LEU A 30 0.75 -22.56 30.97
C LEU A 30 1.17 -21.88 29.68
N CYS A 31 2.37 -22.16 29.18
CA CYS A 31 2.81 -21.72 27.87
C CYS A 31 3.20 -22.89 26.96
N LYS A 32 3.09 -22.67 25.65
CA LYS A 32 3.62 -23.57 24.62
C LYS A 32 4.19 -22.75 23.47
N ASP A 33 5.49 -22.88 23.24
CA ASP A 33 6.18 -22.19 22.15
C ASP A 33 5.81 -22.81 20.79
N GLY A 34 5.67 -21.96 19.77
CA GLY A 34 5.38 -22.36 18.40
C GLY A 34 4.25 -21.56 17.77
N ASN A 35 4.26 -21.50 16.44
CA ASN A 35 3.16 -20.94 15.66
C ASN A 35 2.15 -22.07 15.37
N TYR A 36 1.05 -22.05 16.12
CA TYR A 36 -0.08 -22.94 15.90
C TYR A 36 -1.29 -22.08 15.52
N SER A 37 -1.94 -22.37 14.40
CA SER A 37 -2.99 -21.53 13.83
C SER A 37 -4.32 -21.58 14.59
N SER A 38 -4.54 -22.60 15.43
CA SER A 38 -5.79 -22.78 16.18
C SER A 38 -5.58 -23.52 17.50
N ILE A 39 -6.63 -23.55 18.34
CA ILE A 39 -6.66 -24.32 19.58
C ILE A 39 -6.47 -25.82 19.28
N GLU A 40 -7.10 -26.34 18.24
CA GLU A 40 -6.94 -27.75 17.83
C GLU A 40 -5.50 -28.05 17.41
N ALA A 41 -4.84 -27.12 16.72
CA ALA A 41 -3.46 -27.29 16.30
C ALA A 41 -2.49 -27.31 17.49
N VAL A 42 -2.67 -26.44 18.49
CA VAL A 42 -1.82 -26.42 19.69
C VAL A 42 -2.07 -27.64 20.60
N GLU A 43 -3.31 -28.14 20.67
CA GLU A 43 -3.64 -29.37 21.39
C GLU A 43 -3.12 -30.63 20.69
N GLY A 44 -3.13 -30.66 19.35
CA GLY A 44 -2.60 -31.76 18.56
C GLY A 44 -1.07 -31.84 18.53
N SER A 45 -0.38 -30.80 19.01
CA SER A 45 1.08 -30.77 19.08
C SER A 45 1.64 -31.77 20.10
N SER A 46 2.73 -32.45 19.74
CA SER A 46 3.47 -33.33 20.66
C SER A 46 4.25 -32.57 21.74
N GLU A 47 4.43 -31.26 21.59
CA GLU A 47 5.13 -30.43 22.57
C GLU A 47 4.28 -30.26 23.85
N PRO A 48 4.86 -30.49 25.05
CA PRO A 48 4.13 -30.35 26.29
C PRO A 48 3.88 -28.87 26.63
N TRP A 49 2.74 -28.61 27.27
CA TRP A 49 2.51 -27.34 27.97
C TRP A 49 3.48 -27.22 29.16
N LYS A 50 4.07 -26.05 29.35
CA LYS A 50 5.02 -25.74 30.44
C LYS A 50 4.39 -24.72 31.38
N ASP A 51 4.73 -24.78 32.67
CA ASP A 51 4.32 -23.72 33.61
C ASP A 51 4.96 -22.38 33.21
N PHE A 52 4.16 -21.31 33.22
CA PHE A 52 4.59 -19.94 32.99
C PHE A 52 4.26 -19.09 34.23
N GLY A 53 5.31 -18.83 35.00
CA GLY A 53 5.27 -18.05 36.23
C GLY A 53 5.13 -16.55 35.96
N SER A 54 4.85 -15.79 37.02
CA SER A 54 4.58 -14.36 36.93
C SER A 54 5.79 -13.46 36.67
N ASP A 55 7.00 -13.99 36.84
CA ASP A 55 8.27 -13.31 36.56
C ASP A 55 8.93 -13.86 35.29
N ASP A 56 8.29 -14.82 34.62
CA ASP A 56 8.79 -15.38 33.38
C ASP A 56 8.57 -14.40 32.22
N VAL A 57 9.45 -14.50 31.24
CA VAL A 57 9.44 -13.64 30.05
C VAL A 57 9.37 -14.48 28.78
N TRP A 58 8.69 -13.96 27.78
CA TRP A 58 8.51 -14.61 26.47
C TRP A 58 8.82 -13.62 25.34
N GLY A 59 8.65 -14.02 24.08
CA GLY A 59 8.84 -13.11 22.94
C GLY A 59 10.25 -13.13 22.37
N GLY A 60 10.54 -12.17 21.49
CA GLY A 60 11.70 -12.14 20.61
C GLY A 60 11.25 -11.84 19.18
N LEU A 61 12.23 -11.70 18.27
CA LEU A 61 11.95 -11.36 16.88
C LEU A 61 11.14 -12.48 16.20
N ASP A 62 9.91 -12.14 15.78
CA ASP A 62 9.05 -12.98 14.94
C ASP A 62 8.70 -14.37 15.51
N VAL A 63 8.58 -14.46 16.84
CA VAL A 63 8.24 -15.73 17.54
C VAL A 63 6.77 -15.79 17.93
N HIS A 64 6.27 -17.00 18.13
CA HIS A 64 4.89 -17.26 18.54
C HIS A 64 4.86 -18.11 19.81
N CYS A 65 3.87 -17.87 20.66
CA CYS A 65 3.65 -18.62 21.89
C CYS A 65 2.14 -18.67 22.19
N TRP A 66 1.68 -19.78 22.74
CA TRP A 66 0.33 -19.90 23.28
C TRP A 66 0.37 -19.86 24.79
N PHE A 67 -0.54 -19.10 25.41
CA PHE A 67 -0.75 -19.11 26.86
C PHE A 67 -2.14 -19.62 27.20
N ARG A 68 -2.26 -20.40 28.28
CA ARG A 68 -3.53 -20.90 28.78
C ARG A 68 -3.67 -20.75 30.28
N THR A 69 -4.84 -20.34 30.75
CA THR A 69 -5.21 -20.42 32.17
C THR A 69 -6.72 -20.62 32.36
N LYS A 70 -7.13 -20.85 33.61
CA LYS A 70 -8.53 -20.87 34.02
C LYS A 70 -8.78 -19.77 35.03
N LEU A 71 -9.78 -18.94 34.77
CA LEU A 71 -10.21 -17.88 35.65
C LEU A 71 -11.54 -18.25 36.31
N VAL A 72 -11.53 -18.38 37.64
CA VAL A 72 -12.76 -18.52 38.44
C VAL A 72 -13.17 -17.14 38.94
N VAL A 73 -14.38 -16.69 38.65
CA VAL A 73 -14.88 -15.38 39.09
C VAL A 73 -14.98 -15.33 40.63
N PRO A 74 -14.23 -14.46 41.31
CA PRO A 74 -14.31 -14.27 42.76
C PRO A 74 -15.67 -13.74 43.24
N GLU A 75 -16.09 -14.14 44.44
CA GLU A 75 -17.34 -13.66 45.07
C GLU A 75 -17.45 -12.14 45.16
N LYS A 76 -16.33 -11.45 45.40
CA LYS A 76 -16.29 -9.99 45.53
C LYS A 76 -16.77 -9.23 44.28
N TYR A 77 -16.81 -9.87 43.11
CA TYR A 77 -17.26 -9.25 41.86
C TYR A 77 -18.73 -9.53 41.51
N GLN A 78 -19.50 -10.18 42.39
CA GLN A 78 -20.91 -10.48 42.13
C GLN A 78 -21.69 -9.27 41.60
N GLY A 79 -22.32 -9.44 40.44
CA GLY A 79 -23.15 -8.42 39.77
C GLY A 79 -22.40 -7.22 39.22
N ARG A 80 -21.06 -7.20 39.30
CA ARG A 80 -20.24 -6.10 38.79
C ARG A 80 -19.85 -6.31 37.32
N THR A 81 -19.50 -5.22 36.65
CA THR A 81 -18.89 -5.28 35.32
C THR A 81 -17.41 -5.61 35.47
N ILE A 82 -16.99 -6.73 34.90
CA ILE A 82 -15.61 -7.22 34.97
C ILE A 82 -14.96 -7.28 33.59
N ALA A 83 -13.68 -6.93 33.55
CA ALA A 83 -12.88 -6.97 32.34
C ALA A 83 -11.52 -7.64 32.58
N LEU A 84 -10.94 -8.20 31.52
CA LEU A 84 -9.53 -8.57 31.50
C LEU A 84 -8.72 -7.35 31.07
N ASN A 85 -7.69 -7.01 31.83
CA ASN A 85 -6.66 -6.06 31.45
C ASN A 85 -5.36 -6.82 31.18
N ILE A 86 -4.86 -6.77 29.95
CA ILE A 86 -3.71 -7.54 29.48
C ILE A 86 -2.62 -6.60 28.97
N SER A 87 -1.39 -6.78 29.45
CA SER A 87 -0.23 -5.98 29.05
C SER A 87 1.03 -6.83 28.98
N THR A 88 1.93 -6.46 28.06
CA THR A 88 3.26 -7.05 27.93
C THR A 88 4.34 -6.32 28.74
N GLY A 89 3.97 -5.18 29.33
CA GLY A 89 4.93 -4.25 29.96
C GLY A 89 5.80 -3.49 28.97
N ILE A 90 5.57 -3.66 27.65
CA ILE A 90 6.22 -2.91 26.59
C ILE A 90 5.21 -1.94 25.99
N ASP A 91 5.60 -0.67 25.90
CA ASP A 91 4.87 0.39 25.21
C ASP A 91 5.63 0.79 23.93
N GLY A 92 5.00 1.59 23.07
CA GLY A 92 5.61 2.09 21.84
C GLY A 92 4.66 1.98 20.66
N TRP A 93 5.21 1.87 19.45
CA TRP A 93 4.40 1.76 18.24
C TRP A 93 3.84 0.35 18.08
N ASP A 94 2.52 0.25 17.90
CA ASP A 94 1.79 -1.00 17.94
C ASP A 94 2.29 -2.05 16.95
N ALA A 95 2.60 -1.62 15.73
CA ALA A 95 2.83 -2.51 14.59
C ALA A 95 4.01 -3.49 14.78
N THR A 96 4.98 -3.13 15.63
CA THR A 96 6.19 -3.91 15.93
C THR A 96 6.18 -4.56 17.31
N ASN A 97 5.23 -4.19 18.18
CA ASN A 97 5.13 -4.68 19.54
C ASN A 97 4.49 -6.08 19.60
N PRO A 98 4.60 -6.78 20.74
CA PRO A 98 3.89 -8.03 20.93
C PRO A 98 2.37 -7.83 20.90
N GLN A 99 1.68 -8.75 20.25
CA GLN A 99 0.23 -8.70 20.04
C GLN A 99 -0.39 -10.07 20.35
N PHE A 100 -1.67 -10.10 20.74
CA PHE A 100 -2.37 -11.36 21.06
C PHE A 100 -3.71 -11.47 20.35
N ILE A 101 -4.17 -12.71 20.15
CA ILE A 101 -5.58 -13.04 19.93
C ILE A 101 -6.09 -13.66 21.24
N LEU A 102 -7.10 -13.04 21.86
CA LEU A 102 -7.78 -13.59 23.02
C LEU A 102 -8.89 -14.55 22.61
N TYR A 103 -8.85 -15.73 23.20
CA TYR A 103 -9.93 -16.71 23.15
C TYR A 103 -10.54 -16.87 24.54
N LEU A 104 -11.87 -16.83 24.63
CA LEU A 104 -12.62 -17.17 25.84
C LEU A 104 -13.52 -18.37 25.55
N ASP A 105 -13.38 -19.42 26.35
CA ASP A 105 -14.14 -20.66 26.22
C ASP A 105 -14.10 -21.27 24.79
N GLY A 106 -12.95 -21.11 24.12
CA GLY A 106 -12.69 -21.62 22.77
C GLY A 106 -13.01 -20.65 21.63
N GLU A 107 -13.68 -19.53 21.91
CA GLU A 107 -14.13 -18.56 20.90
C GLU A 107 -13.19 -17.35 20.82
N VAL A 108 -12.86 -16.90 19.60
CA VAL A 108 -12.11 -15.64 19.41
C VAL A 108 -12.96 -14.45 19.85
N VAL A 109 -12.41 -13.64 20.77
CA VAL A 109 -13.11 -12.48 21.33
C VAL A 109 -12.55 -11.16 20.82
N GLN A 110 -11.25 -10.93 20.96
CA GLN A 110 -10.63 -9.63 20.66
C GLN A 110 -9.12 -9.77 20.43
N GLY A 111 -8.56 -8.94 19.55
CA GLY A 111 -7.13 -8.72 19.44
C GLY A 111 -6.62 -7.79 20.54
N LEU A 112 -5.45 -8.07 21.08
CA LEU A 112 -4.84 -7.28 22.15
C LEU A 112 -3.50 -6.74 21.73
N ASP A 113 -3.29 -5.48 22.05
CA ASP A 113 -2.16 -4.71 21.55
C ASP A 113 -1.88 -3.51 22.49
N VAL A 114 -0.98 -2.58 22.13
CA VAL A 114 -0.64 -1.48 23.05
C VAL A 114 -1.78 -0.48 23.25
N ASN A 115 -2.72 -0.41 22.30
CA ASN A 115 -3.91 0.45 22.31
C ASN A 115 -5.16 -0.30 22.83
N HIS A 116 -5.18 -1.63 22.74
CA HIS A 116 -6.30 -2.50 23.12
C HIS A 116 -5.92 -3.45 24.25
N ARG A 117 -6.01 -2.98 25.49
CA ARG A 117 -5.63 -3.75 26.70
C ARG A 117 -6.80 -4.23 27.53
N GLU A 118 -7.99 -3.66 27.37
CA GLU A 118 -9.20 -3.98 28.15
C GLU A 118 -10.20 -4.77 27.31
N VAL A 119 -10.74 -5.85 27.88
CA VAL A 119 -11.84 -6.63 27.30
C VAL A 119 -12.90 -6.90 28.36
N ILE A 120 -14.10 -6.35 28.22
CA ILE A 120 -15.21 -6.66 29.13
C ILE A 120 -15.63 -8.12 28.94
N ILE A 121 -15.59 -8.94 29.98
CA ILE A 121 -15.98 -10.36 29.90
C ILE A 121 -17.35 -10.63 30.52
N SER A 122 -17.86 -9.74 31.37
CA SER A 122 -19.25 -9.74 31.81
C SER A 122 -19.67 -8.37 32.34
N ASN A 123 -20.89 -7.94 32.01
CA ASN A 123 -21.51 -6.75 32.61
C ASN A 123 -22.13 -7.02 33.99
N SER A 124 -22.34 -8.30 34.33
CA SER A 124 -22.90 -8.74 35.61
C SER A 124 -22.22 -10.07 35.99
N ALA A 125 -21.13 -9.99 36.74
CA ALA A 125 -20.33 -11.17 37.04
C ALA A 125 -21.07 -12.17 37.96
N GLU A 126 -20.94 -13.45 37.64
CA GLU A 126 -21.51 -14.57 38.40
C GLU A 126 -20.39 -15.28 39.16
N PRO A 127 -20.36 -15.23 40.51
CA PRO A 127 -19.35 -15.92 41.30
C PRO A 127 -19.26 -17.41 40.97
N GLY A 128 -18.05 -17.95 40.91
CA GLY A 128 -17.81 -19.36 40.59
C GLY A 128 -17.91 -19.70 39.11
N ARG A 129 -18.36 -18.80 38.23
CA ARG A 129 -18.24 -18.98 36.77
C ARG A 129 -16.76 -19.16 36.41
N ILE A 130 -16.49 -20.15 35.58
CA ILE A 130 -15.14 -20.46 35.10
C ILE A 130 -15.04 -20.01 33.65
N TYR A 131 -14.04 -19.19 33.34
CA TYR A 131 -13.64 -18.86 31.98
C TYR A 131 -12.33 -19.59 31.65
N ASN A 132 -12.30 -20.29 30.53
CA ASN A 132 -11.06 -20.81 29.95
C ASN A 132 -10.44 -19.72 29.07
N ILE A 133 -9.22 -19.31 29.38
CA ILE A 133 -8.53 -18.22 28.69
C ILE A 133 -7.37 -18.82 27.91
N ASP A 134 -7.38 -18.59 26.61
CA ASP A 134 -6.28 -18.90 25.71
C ASP A 134 -5.81 -17.61 25.02
N LEU A 135 -4.49 -17.42 24.91
CA LEU A 135 -3.87 -16.29 24.22
C LEU A 135 -2.94 -16.83 23.14
N HIS A 136 -3.26 -16.55 21.88
CA HIS A 136 -2.32 -16.76 20.77
C HIS A 136 -1.45 -15.52 20.64
N ALA A 137 -0.18 -15.62 21.02
CA ALA A 137 0.73 -14.51 21.18
C ALA A 137 1.77 -14.45 20.05
N TYR A 138 1.92 -13.26 19.47
CA TYR A 138 2.98 -12.91 18.52
C TYR A 138 3.99 -11.97 19.20
N GLY A 139 5.28 -12.32 19.14
CA GLY A 139 6.36 -11.58 19.80
C GLY A 139 6.73 -10.24 19.17
N GLY A 140 6.20 -9.94 17.97
CA GLY A 140 6.47 -8.68 17.28
C GLY A 140 7.78 -8.68 16.48
N ARG A 141 8.21 -7.48 16.09
CA ARG A 141 9.46 -7.25 15.33
C ARG A 141 10.58 -6.65 16.19
N ILE A 142 10.31 -6.45 17.47
CA ILE A 142 11.31 -6.01 18.45
C ILE A 142 11.97 -7.26 19.04
N ASN A 143 13.30 -7.31 19.00
CA ASN A 143 14.06 -8.44 19.57
C ASN A 143 14.20 -8.32 21.10
N ASN A 144 13.08 -8.13 21.80
CA ASN A 144 13.01 -8.04 23.25
C ASN A 144 12.17 -9.17 23.83
N LYS A 145 12.47 -9.51 25.08
CA LYS A 145 11.59 -10.35 25.90
C LYS A 145 10.54 -9.48 26.59
N SER A 146 9.34 -10.03 26.73
CA SER A 146 8.13 -9.38 27.23
C SER A 146 7.59 -10.11 28.44
N LEU A 147 6.94 -9.38 29.33
CA LEU A 147 6.15 -9.98 30.41
C LEU A 147 4.78 -10.41 29.85
N LEU A 148 4.05 -11.20 30.63
CA LEU A 148 2.61 -11.38 30.46
C LEU A 148 1.92 -10.97 31.77
N GLN A 149 1.24 -9.83 31.74
CA GLN A 149 0.49 -9.33 32.88
C GLN A 149 -1.00 -9.37 32.54
N VAL A 150 -1.76 -10.17 33.31
CA VAL A 150 -3.20 -10.30 33.16
C VAL A 150 -3.87 -10.01 34.49
N PHE A 151 -4.81 -9.07 34.48
CA PHE A 151 -5.61 -8.70 35.64
C PHE A 151 -7.10 -8.81 35.33
N LEU A 152 -7.86 -9.36 36.26
CA LEU A 152 -9.31 -9.21 36.29
C LEU A 152 -9.62 -7.91 37.04
N VAL A 153 -10.25 -6.95 36.35
CA VAL A 153 -10.55 -5.62 36.89
C VAL A 153 -12.06 -5.39 37.01
N ASP A 154 -12.46 -4.69 38.07
CA ASP A 154 -13.82 -4.22 38.30
C ASP A 154 -13.98 -2.82 37.71
N VAL A 155 -14.75 -2.74 36.62
CA VAL A 155 -14.97 -1.52 35.85
C VAL A 155 -16.22 -0.83 36.37
N ASP A 156 -16.08 0.41 36.83
CA ASP A 156 -17.21 1.22 37.26
C ASP A 156 -17.75 2.10 36.10
N PRO A 157 -18.92 1.77 35.53
CA PRO A 157 -19.45 2.49 34.38
C PRO A 157 -19.87 3.92 34.73
N MET A 158 -20.29 4.20 35.97
CA MET A 158 -20.74 5.54 36.37
C MET A 158 -19.55 6.50 36.49
N ILE A 159 -18.43 6.03 37.05
CA ILE A 159 -17.18 6.81 37.12
C ILE A 159 -16.62 7.06 35.72
N ARG A 160 -16.65 6.04 34.85
CA ARG A 160 -16.22 6.17 33.45
C ARG A 160 -17.05 7.20 32.68
N ASP A 161 -18.37 7.18 32.86
CA ASP A 161 -19.29 8.11 32.19
C ASP A 161 -19.00 9.58 32.58
N ILE A 162 -18.88 9.88 33.88
CA ILE A 162 -18.58 11.25 34.34
C ILE A 162 -17.18 11.69 33.90
N TYR A 163 -16.20 10.78 33.88
CA TYR A 163 -14.84 11.07 33.42
C TYR A 163 -14.87 11.62 32.00
N TYR A 164 -15.49 10.91 31.05
CA TYR A 164 -15.59 11.37 29.66
C TYR A 164 -16.52 12.59 29.51
N ASN A 165 -17.59 12.69 30.31
CA ASN A 165 -18.47 13.85 30.30
C ASN A 165 -17.72 15.16 30.61
N ILE A 166 -16.67 15.10 31.44
CA ILE A 166 -15.84 16.27 31.81
C ILE A 166 -14.57 16.39 30.93
N GLN A 167 -13.92 15.27 30.59
CA GLN A 167 -12.65 15.25 29.85
C GLN A 167 -12.79 15.80 28.43
N VAL A 168 -13.84 15.41 27.70
CA VAL A 168 -14.01 15.81 26.29
C VAL A 168 -14.21 17.32 26.14
N PRO A 169 -15.09 17.98 26.93
CA PRO A 169 -15.20 19.44 26.89
C PRO A 169 -13.93 20.16 27.35
N LEU A 170 -13.16 19.57 28.27
CA LEU A 170 -11.89 20.15 28.71
C LEU A 170 -10.86 20.17 27.58
N TRP A 171 -10.76 19.10 26.79
CA TRP A 171 -9.90 19.08 25.60
C TRP A 171 -10.30 20.14 24.57
N VAL A 172 -11.61 20.44 24.41
CA VAL A 172 -12.06 21.56 23.58
C VAL A 172 -11.59 22.89 24.16
N VAL A 173 -11.75 23.11 25.48
CA VAL A 173 -11.27 24.33 26.17
C VAL A 173 -9.79 24.59 25.95
N GLU A 174 -8.97 23.54 25.91
CA GLU A 174 -7.53 23.63 25.68
C GLU A 174 -7.16 24.12 24.28
N LYS A 175 -8.04 23.92 23.29
CA LYS A 175 -7.85 24.35 21.89
C LYS A 175 -8.51 25.71 21.59
N LEU A 176 -9.48 26.15 22.40
CA LEU A 176 -10.12 27.45 22.23
C LEU A 176 -9.22 28.61 22.69
N GLU A 177 -9.36 29.77 22.03
CA GLU A 177 -8.66 31.00 22.41
C GLU A 177 -8.96 31.40 23.87
N LYS A 178 -7.91 31.80 24.61
CA LYS A 178 -8.02 32.17 26.04
C LYS A 178 -9.03 33.29 26.32
N SER A 179 -9.19 34.22 25.38
CA SER A 179 -10.12 35.36 25.44
C SER A 179 -11.57 35.01 25.06
N SER A 180 -11.83 33.80 24.54
CA SER A 180 -13.15 33.37 24.08
C SER A 180 -14.18 33.33 25.21
N LYS A 181 -15.38 33.86 24.96
CA LYS A 181 -16.52 33.71 25.89
C LYS A 181 -16.92 32.25 26.02
N THR A 182 -17.00 31.53 24.90
CA THR A 182 -17.32 30.09 24.87
C THR A 182 -16.41 29.33 25.82
N ARG A 183 -15.09 29.54 25.73
CA ARG A 183 -14.12 28.91 26.63
C ARG A 183 -14.42 29.16 28.11
N ARG A 184 -14.70 30.41 28.49
CA ARG A 184 -15.03 30.77 29.88
C ARG A 184 -16.32 30.11 30.37
N ASP A 185 -17.34 30.05 29.52
CA ASP A 185 -18.63 29.44 29.86
C ASP A 185 -18.47 27.92 30.08
N ILE A 186 -17.73 27.23 29.21
CA ILE A 186 -17.44 25.79 29.37
C ILE A 186 -16.66 25.54 30.67
N VAL A 187 -15.58 26.28 30.91
CA VAL A 187 -14.78 26.15 32.14
C VAL A 187 -15.62 26.37 33.40
N THR A 188 -16.58 27.30 33.35
CA THR A 188 -17.49 27.55 34.47
C THR A 188 -18.34 26.33 34.77
N VAL A 189 -18.97 25.74 33.75
CA VAL A 189 -19.80 24.54 33.93
C VAL A 189 -18.95 23.37 34.43
N LEU A 190 -17.77 23.14 33.86
CA LEU A 190 -16.86 22.08 34.32
C LEU A 190 -16.41 22.27 35.77
N ASN A 191 -16.11 23.51 36.18
CA ASN A 191 -15.76 23.82 37.56
C ASN A 191 -16.91 23.52 38.53
N GLU A 192 -18.14 23.87 38.16
CA GLU A 192 -19.31 23.55 38.99
C GLU A 192 -19.59 22.05 39.04
N THR A 193 -19.40 21.32 37.93
CA THR A 193 -19.50 19.86 37.92
C THR A 193 -18.54 19.22 38.91
N ILE A 194 -17.26 19.61 38.91
CA ILE A 194 -16.27 19.04 39.86
C ILE A 194 -16.51 19.49 41.31
N ASN A 195 -17.19 20.62 41.54
CA ASN A 195 -17.57 21.05 42.89
C ASN A 195 -18.64 20.16 43.52
N LEU A 196 -19.45 19.47 42.69
CA LEU A 196 -20.47 18.56 43.17
C LEU A 196 -19.91 17.21 43.62
N LEU A 197 -18.70 16.84 43.19
CA LEU A 197 -18.06 15.55 43.49
C LEU A 197 -17.56 15.48 44.94
N ASP A 198 -17.92 14.41 45.66
CA ASP A 198 -17.44 14.12 47.01
C ASP A 198 -16.27 13.13 47.00
N LEU A 199 -15.07 13.64 46.81
CA LEU A 199 -13.83 12.84 46.75
C LEU A 199 -13.23 12.51 48.12
N ARG A 200 -13.91 12.82 49.24
CA ARG A 200 -13.35 12.59 50.59
C ARG A 200 -13.20 11.12 50.92
N LYS A 201 -14.12 10.28 50.40
CA LYS A 201 -14.09 8.82 50.52
C LYS A 201 -14.62 8.18 49.22
N PRO A 202 -13.74 7.98 48.22
CA PRO A 202 -14.10 7.30 46.97
C PRO A 202 -14.81 5.96 47.23
N PHE A 203 -15.72 5.59 46.35
CA PHE A 203 -16.54 4.37 46.41
C PHE A 203 -17.53 4.27 47.59
N SER A 204 -17.74 5.35 48.36
CA SER A 204 -18.80 5.41 49.38
C SER A 204 -20.18 5.76 48.78
N GLU A 205 -21.26 5.52 49.50
CA GLU A 205 -22.62 5.93 49.08
C GLU A 205 -22.70 7.43 48.76
N MET A 206 -22.04 8.28 49.58
CA MET A 206 -21.99 9.72 49.34
C MET A 206 -21.23 10.07 48.06
N PHE A 207 -20.15 9.35 47.75
CA PHE A 207 -19.42 9.51 46.49
C PHE A 207 -20.32 9.16 45.30
N TYR A 208 -21.01 8.03 45.30
CA TYR A 208 -21.92 7.67 44.19
C TYR A 208 -23.09 8.64 44.05
N ALA A 209 -23.72 9.05 45.16
CA ALA A 209 -24.76 10.08 45.13
C ALA A 209 -24.23 11.43 44.58
N SER A 210 -22.94 11.72 44.77
CA SER A 210 -22.29 12.90 44.21
C SER A 210 -22.01 12.76 42.70
N LEU A 211 -21.67 11.56 42.22
CA LEU A 211 -21.49 11.26 40.81
C LEU A 211 -22.80 11.43 40.03
N GLU A 212 -23.91 10.91 40.57
CA GLU A 212 -25.23 11.08 39.97
C GLU A 212 -25.58 12.57 39.82
N LYS A 213 -25.42 13.35 40.90
CA LYS A 213 -25.65 14.81 40.86
C LYS A 213 -24.76 15.54 39.86
N ALA A 214 -23.47 15.20 39.82
CA ALA A 214 -22.53 15.80 38.88
C ALA A 214 -22.88 15.45 37.43
N ASN A 215 -23.26 14.20 37.15
CA ASN A 215 -23.68 13.74 35.84
C ASN A 215 -24.98 14.41 35.38
N GLU A 216 -25.99 14.50 36.24
CA GLU A 216 -27.24 15.22 35.94
C GLU A 216 -26.97 16.70 35.65
N TYR A 217 -26.11 17.33 36.45
CA TYR A 217 -25.74 18.73 36.27
C TYR A 217 -25.05 18.97 34.92
N ILE A 218 -23.98 18.22 34.60
CA ILE A 218 -23.25 18.44 33.35
C ILE A 218 -24.09 18.08 32.12
N LYS A 219 -24.92 17.03 32.19
CA LYS A 219 -25.85 16.68 31.12
C LYS A 219 -26.80 17.85 30.80
N LYS A 220 -27.41 18.42 31.83
CA LYS A 220 -28.35 19.53 31.68
C LYS A 220 -27.67 20.84 31.30
N GLU A 221 -26.68 21.27 32.07
CA GLU A 221 -26.10 22.61 31.94
C GLU A 221 -25.12 22.72 30.78
N PHE A 222 -24.46 21.64 30.39
CA PHE A 222 -23.55 21.62 29.24
C PHE A 222 -24.19 20.96 28.01
N TYR A 223 -24.47 19.66 28.06
CA TYR A 223 -24.85 18.91 26.86
C TYR A 223 -26.25 19.26 26.32
N GLU A 224 -27.21 19.66 27.15
CA GLU A 224 -28.56 20.04 26.71
C GLU A 224 -28.69 21.54 26.41
N LYS A 225 -28.07 22.41 27.23
CA LYS A 225 -28.21 23.87 27.09
C LYS A 225 -27.18 24.53 26.17
N MET A 226 -25.94 24.04 26.16
CA MET A 226 -24.85 24.69 25.42
C MET A 226 -24.57 24.02 24.08
N CYS A 227 -24.68 22.70 23.98
CA CYS A 227 -24.37 21.96 22.76
C CYS A 227 -25.51 22.01 21.72
N GLY A 228 -25.19 21.66 20.47
CA GLY A 228 -26.14 21.49 19.36
C GLY A 228 -26.05 22.56 18.27
N ASN A 229 -25.41 23.70 18.56
CA ASN A 229 -25.26 24.81 17.62
C ASN A 229 -23.83 24.84 17.05
N THR A 230 -23.59 24.02 16.02
CA THR A 230 -22.30 23.96 15.29
C THR A 230 -22.54 24.12 13.79
N GLU A 231 -21.77 24.98 13.14
CA GLU A 231 -21.90 25.24 11.69
C GLU A 231 -21.17 24.20 10.81
N ALA A 232 -20.14 23.54 11.36
CA ALA A 232 -19.34 22.54 10.67
C ALA A 232 -19.60 21.13 11.21
N VAL A 233 -19.48 20.14 10.33
CA VAL A 233 -19.59 18.71 10.62
C VAL A 233 -18.25 18.05 10.34
N ALA A 234 -17.88 17.07 11.16
CA ALA A 234 -16.79 16.15 10.88
C ALA A 234 -17.39 14.74 10.78
N THR A 235 -17.52 14.25 9.56
CA THR A 235 -17.91 12.87 9.30
C THR A 235 -16.72 11.96 9.58
N CYS A 236 -16.84 11.14 10.62
CA CYS A 236 -15.80 10.23 11.08
C CYS A 236 -16.04 8.82 10.54
N VAL A 237 -15.09 8.29 9.77
CA VAL A 237 -15.08 6.91 9.26
C VAL A 237 -14.07 6.11 10.07
N GLY A 238 -14.56 5.08 10.76
CA GLY A 238 -13.69 4.16 11.50
C GLY A 238 -12.93 3.28 10.51
N HIS A 239 -11.61 3.22 10.63
CA HIS A 239 -10.75 2.52 9.68
C HIS A 239 -9.58 1.86 10.42
N THR A 240 -9.05 0.78 9.84
CA THR A 240 -7.75 0.25 10.21
C THR A 240 -6.99 -0.06 8.93
N HIS A 241 -6.00 0.77 8.65
CA HIS A 241 -5.11 0.50 7.53
C HIS A 241 -4.19 -0.66 7.90
N ILE A 242 -4.16 -1.71 7.09
CA ILE A 242 -3.29 -2.87 7.32
C ILE A 242 -2.44 -3.07 6.09
N ASP A 243 -1.13 -2.85 6.26
CA ASP A 243 -0.18 -3.21 5.22
C ASP A 243 -0.12 -4.72 5.06
N VAL A 244 -0.43 -5.20 3.84
CA VAL A 244 -0.44 -6.65 3.59
C VAL A 244 0.95 -7.25 3.71
N ALA A 245 2.00 -6.45 3.51
CA ALA A 245 3.36 -6.71 3.94
C ALA A 245 4.12 -5.39 4.05
N TRP A 246 4.95 -5.27 5.08
CA TRP A 246 5.82 -4.11 5.27
C TRP A 246 6.98 -4.46 6.21
N HIS A 247 6.86 -4.13 7.50
CA HIS A 247 7.78 -4.58 8.56
C HIS A 247 7.55 -6.04 8.98
N TRP A 248 6.55 -6.70 8.39
CA TRP A 248 6.19 -8.09 8.56
C TRP A 248 5.85 -8.73 7.20
N THR A 249 5.76 -10.05 7.18
CA THR A 249 5.41 -10.82 5.97
C THR A 249 3.90 -10.90 5.75
N VAL A 250 3.48 -11.25 4.53
CA VAL A 250 2.07 -11.55 4.22
C VAL A 250 1.49 -12.62 5.14
N ALA A 251 2.29 -13.62 5.52
CA ALA A 251 1.87 -14.66 6.45
C ALA A 251 1.43 -14.06 7.80
N GLN A 252 2.18 -13.08 8.32
CA GLN A 252 1.84 -12.44 9.59
C GLN A 252 0.61 -11.53 9.49
N THR A 253 0.39 -10.91 8.34
CA THR A 253 -0.81 -10.10 8.08
C THR A 253 -2.08 -10.90 8.30
N ARG A 254 -2.10 -12.19 7.94
CA ARG A 254 -3.29 -13.06 8.11
C ARG A 254 -3.76 -13.08 9.58
N GLU A 255 -2.83 -13.12 10.53
CA GLU A 255 -3.14 -13.00 11.96
C GLU A 255 -3.48 -11.57 12.39
N LYS A 256 -2.79 -10.56 11.86
CA LYS A 256 -3.07 -9.14 12.16
C LYS A 256 -4.50 -8.75 11.80
N VAL A 257 -5.02 -9.26 10.68
CA VAL A 257 -6.41 -9.04 10.26
C VAL A 257 -7.37 -9.66 11.28
N ALA A 258 -7.13 -10.90 11.71
CA ALA A 258 -7.95 -11.55 12.73
C ALA A 258 -7.98 -10.79 14.05
N ARG A 259 -6.82 -10.29 14.51
CA ARG A 259 -6.71 -9.41 15.69
C ARG A 259 -7.52 -8.13 15.54
N SER A 260 -7.30 -7.41 14.45
CA SER A 260 -7.91 -6.10 14.25
C SER A 260 -9.43 -6.22 14.09
N PHE A 261 -9.90 -7.16 13.29
CA PHE A 261 -11.33 -7.27 12.99
C PHE A 261 -12.12 -7.89 14.15
N SER A 262 -11.53 -8.80 14.94
CA SER A 262 -12.18 -9.25 16.19
C SER A 262 -12.34 -8.12 17.20
N THR A 263 -11.35 -7.22 17.30
CA THR A 263 -11.44 -6.01 18.14
C THR A 263 -12.56 -5.08 17.69
N VAL A 264 -12.67 -4.82 16.38
CA VAL A 264 -13.76 -4.02 15.82
C VAL A 264 -15.12 -4.65 16.10
N LEU A 265 -15.27 -5.96 15.86
CA LEU A 265 -16.51 -6.69 16.15
C LEU A 265 -16.88 -6.57 17.64
N ARG A 266 -15.89 -6.67 18.52
CA ARG A 266 -16.11 -6.53 19.96
C ARG A 266 -16.57 -5.13 20.34
N LEU A 267 -15.97 -4.09 19.76
CA LEU A 267 -16.41 -2.72 19.96
C LEU A 267 -17.84 -2.49 19.44
N MET A 268 -18.24 -3.12 18.34
CA MET A 268 -19.62 -3.03 17.84
C MET A 268 -20.66 -3.67 18.79
N GLU A 269 -20.27 -4.63 19.64
CA GLU A 269 -21.14 -5.17 20.69
C GLU A 269 -21.39 -4.14 21.79
N GLU A 270 -20.38 -3.32 22.12
CA GLU A 270 -20.42 -2.32 23.20
C GLU A 270 -20.92 -0.94 22.71
N TYR A 271 -20.76 -0.66 21.41
CA TYR A 271 -21.12 0.60 20.75
C TYR A 271 -21.93 0.30 19.49
N PRO A 272 -23.26 0.07 19.61
CA PRO A 272 -24.10 -0.29 18.47
C PRO A 272 -24.19 0.79 17.37
N GLU A 273 -23.85 2.04 17.69
CA GLU A 273 -23.78 3.14 16.72
C GLU A 273 -22.46 3.22 15.92
N PHE A 274 -21.48 2.38 16.25
CA PHE A 274 -20.17 2.38 15.61
C PHE A 274 -20.26 1.82 14.19
N VAL A 275 -19.78 2.61 13.22
CA VAL A 275 -19.62 2.20 11.82
C VAL A 275 -18.14 2.08 11.51
N PHE A 276 -17.76 0.96 10.89
CA PHE A 276 -16.38 0.66 10.50
C PHE A 276 -16.28 0.37 9.01
N MET A 277 -15.19 0.77 8.38
CA MET A 277 -14.90 0.55 6.96
C MET A 277 -13.57 -0.18 6.80
N SER A 278 -13.52 -1.13 5.85
CA SER A 278 -12.25 -1.74 5.41
C SER A 278 -12.17 -1.88 3.90
N SER A 279 -11.01 -1.46 3.36
CA SER A 279 -10.74 -1.17 1.94
C SER A 279 -10.35 -2.38 1.08
N GLN A 280 -9.81 -3.44 1.68
CA GLN A 280 -9.03 -4.47 0.98
C GLN A 280 -9.70 -5.86 0.96
N PRO A 281 -10.33 -6.28 -0.16
CA PRO A 281 -10.81 -7.64 -0.42
C PRO A 281 -9.83 -8.76 -0.03
N GLN A 282 -8.53 -8.54 -0.26
CA GLN A 282 -7.48 -9.50 0.11
C GLN A 282 -7.50 -9.88 1.60
N LEU A 283 -7.83 -8.95 2.50
CA LEU A 283 -7.91 -9.22 3.95
C LEU A 283 -9.13 -10.07 4.30
N TYR A 284 -10.28 -9.79 3.67
CA TYR A 284 -11.48 -10.59 3.83
C TYR A 284 -11.28 -12.03 3.34
N LYS A 285 -10.55 -12.21 2.23
CA LYS A 285 -10.18 -13.53 1.74
C LYS A 285 -9.32 -14.29 2.75
N PHE A 286 -8.33 -13.65 3.37
CA PHE A 286 -7.52 -14.27 4.43
C PHE A 286 -8.39 -14.74 5.61
N LEU A 287 -9.32 -13.91 6.07
CA LEU A 287 -10.25 -14.33 7.13
C LEU A 287 -11.17 -15.47 6.72
N LYS A 288 -11.69 -15.44 5.50
CA LYS A 288 -12.54 -16.52 4.98
C LYS A 288 -11.81 -17.87 4.97
N GLU A 289 -10.51 -17.85 4.71
CA GLU A 289 -9.65 -19.04 4.67
C GLU A 289 -9.24 -19.51 6.08
N ASP A 290 -8.81 -18.59 6.96
CA ASP A 290 -8.17 -18.95 8.24
C ASP A 290 -9.09 -18.83 9.46
N TYR A 291 -10.04 -17.89 9.43
CA TYR A 291 -10.93 -17.55 10.55
C TYR A 291 -12.39 -17.40 10.09
N PRO A 292 -13.00 -18.45 9.50
CA PRO A 292 -14.33 -18.38 8.89
C PRO A 292 -15.42 -17.90 9.86
N GLN A 293 -15.29 -18.17 11.15
CA GLN A 293 -16.19 -17.68 12.20
C GLN A 293 -16.17 -16.15 12.36
N ILE A 294 -15.00 -15.52 12.21
CA ILE A 294 -14.87 -14.05 12.22
C ILE A 294 -15.48 -13.49 10.93
N TYR A 295 -15.18 -14.14 9.80
CA TYR A 295 -15.71 -13.75 8.50
C TYR A 295 -17.25 -13.73 8.44
N GLU A 296 -17.92 -14.76 8.99
CA GLU A 296 -19.38 -14.79 9.02
C GLU A 296 -19.98 -13.72 9.96
N LYS A 297 -19.33 -13.41 11.10
CA LYS A 297 -19.74 -12.26 11.94
C LYS A 297 -19.62 -10.94 11.18
N ILE A 298 -18.57 -10.75 10.39
CA ILE A 298 -18.41 -9.56 9.54
C ILE A 298 -19.53 -9.48 8.51
N LYS A 299 -19.85 -10.59 7.81
CA LYS A 299 -20.98 -10.61 6.85
C LYS A 299 -22.30 -10.22 7.51
N GLN A 300 -22.52 -10.63 8.75
CA GLN A 300 -23.66 -10.17 9.53
C GLN A 300 -23.61 -8.66 9.79
N LYS A 301 -22.47 -8.11 10.21
CA LYS A 301 -22.32 -6.66 10.43
C LYS A 301 -22.47 -5.83 9.16
N VAL A 302 -22.10 -6.39 8.01
CA VAL A 302 -22.34 -5.77 6.70
C VAL A 302 -23.84 -5.73 6.40
N SER A 303 -24.58 -6.82 6.64
CA SER A 303 -26.04 -6.82 6.42
C SER A 303 -26.81 -5.96 7.42
N GLU A 304 -26.26 -5.73 8.62
CA GLU A 304 -26.74 -4.78 9.62
C GLU A 304 -26.43 -3.31 9.24
N GLY A 305 -25.55 -3.05 8.27
CA GLY A 305 -25.20 -1.71 7.80
C GLY A 305 -24.21 -0.95 8.69
N VAL A 306 -23.54 -1.62 9.62
CA VAL A 306 -22.53 -1.03 10.53
C VAL A 306 -21.10 -1.41 10.15
N TRP A 307 -20.92 -2.26 9.14
CA TRP A 307 -19.64 -2.55 8.51
C TRP A 307 -19.72 -2.20 7.02
N GLU A 308 -18.86 -1.32 6.54
CA GLU A 308 -18.79 -0.82 5.17
C GLU A 308 -17.64 -1.52 4.40
N PRO A 309 -17.94 -2.44 3.47
CA PRO A 309 -16.97 -2.96 2.51
C PRO A 309 -16.86 -1.97 1.33
N GLU A 310 -15.88 -1.07 1.39
CA GLU A 310 -15.63 -0.07 0.35
C GLU A 310 -14.16 -0.10 -0.11
N GLY A 311 -13.72 0.75 -1.04
CA GLY A 311 -12.32 0.90 -1.46
C GLY A 311 -12.01 0.43 -2.88
N ALA A 312 -12.92 -0.35 -3.48
CA ALA A 312 -12.95 -0.81 -4.89
C ALA A 312 -11.81 -1.72 -5.39
N MET A 313 -10.54 -1.44 -5.09
CA MET A 313 -9.41 -2.27 -5.52
C MET A 313 -9.32 -3.58 -4.72
N TRP A 314 -8.67 -4.60 -5.29
CA TRP A 314 -8.38 -5.87 -4.61
C TRP A 314 -7.54 -5.68 -3.34
N LEU A 315 -6.64 -4.70 -3.39
CA LEU A 315 -5.86 -4.13 -2.30
C LEU A 315 -5.36 -2.74 -2.70
N GLU A 316 -4.77 -2.02 -1.75
CA GLU A 316 -4.24 -0.67 -1.96
C GLU A 316 -2.91 -0.71 -2.74
N ALA A 317 -3.01 -0.74 -4.07
CA ALA A 317 -1.89 -0.98 -4.97
C ALA A 317 -1.14 0.31 -5.36
N ASP A 318 0.16 0.16 -5.67
CA ASP A 318 0.93 1.25 -6.27
C ASP A 318 0.32 1.69 -7.61
N CYS A 319 0.21 3.01 -7.80
CA CYS A 319 -0.44 3.62 -8.94
C CYS A 319 0.53 4.17 -9.99
N ASN A 320 1.84 4.10 -9.74
CA ASN A 320 2.86 4.64 -10.63
C ASN A 320 3.53 3.57 -11.48
N VAL A 321 4.05 2.49 -10.89
CA VAL A 321 4.82 1.43 -11.56
C VAL A 321 3.92 0.38 -12.20
N THR A 322 2.76 0.14 -11.60
CA THR A 322 1.74 -0.83 -12.04
C THR A 322 1.18 -0.47 -13.42
N SER A 323 1.04 -1.42 -14.35
CA SER A 323 0.47 -1.15 -15.68
C SER A 323 -1.02 -0.75 -15.63
N GLY A 324 -1.50 -0.12 -16.70
CA GLY A 324 -2.92 0.25 -16.81
C GLY A 324 -3.87 -0.96 -16.73
N GLU A 325 -3.50 -2.09 -17.34
CA GLU A 325 -4.30 -3.31 -17.25
C GLU A 325 -4.35 -3.82 -15.81
N SER A 326 -3.22 -3.83 -15.11
CA SER A 326 -3.19 -4.21 -13.70
C SER A 326 -4.06 -3.32 -12.82
N LEU A 327 -4.09 -1.99 -13.03
CA LEU A 327 -5.01 -1.10 -12.31
C LEU A 327 -6.49 -1.44 -12.59
N VAL A 328 -6.83 -1.78 -13.84
CA VAL A 328 -8.17 -2.30 -14.19
C VAL A 328 -8.45 -3.62 -13.46
N ARG A 329 -7.46 -4.52 -13.38
CA ARG A 329 -7.59 -5.80 -12.65
C ARG A 329 -7.73 -5.59 -11.15
N GLN A 330 -7.02 -4.65 -10.53
CA GLN A 330 -7.20 -4.31 -9.11
C GLN A 330 -8.67 -4.00 -8.84
N ILE A 331 -9.27 -3.07 -9.61
CA ILE A 331 -10.68 -2.68 -9.43
C ILE A 331 -11.63 -3.83 -9.79
N MET A 332 -11.38 -4.54 -10.89
CA MET A 332 -12.24 -5.64 -11.33
C MET A 332 -12.29 -6.78 -10.31
N PHE A 333 -11.14 -7.19 -9.77
CA PHE A 333 -11.09 -8.26 -8.76
C PHE A 333 -11.71 -7.79 -7.45
N GLY A 334 -11.44 -6.55 -7.02
CA GLY A 334 -11.98 -6.03 -5.77
C GLY A 334 -13.50 -5.86 -5.78
N THR A 335 -14.02 -5.11 -6.75
CA THR A 335 -15.48 -4.92 -6.91
C THR A 335 -16.24 -6.23 -7.12
N ARG A 336 -15.66 -7.19 -7.86
CA ARG A 336 -16.26 -8.52 -8.05
C ARG A 336 -16.32 -9.29 -6.74
N PHE A 337 -15.26 -9.22 -5.92
CA PHE A 337 -15.25 -9.87 -4.62
C PHE A 337 -16.34 -9.28 -3.71
N PHE A 338 -16.39 -7.96 -3.57
CA PHE A 338 -17.39 -7.30 -2.73
C PHE A 338 -18.82 -7.59 -3.18
N LYS A 339 -19.09 -7.54 -4.49
CA LYS A 339 -20.40 -7.88 -5.05
C LYS A 339 -20.78 -9.35 -4.81
N LYS A 340 -19.84 -10.28 -4.98
CA LYS A 340 -20.08 -11.72 -4.79
C LYS A 340 -20.31 -12.09 -3.34
N GLU A 341 -19.50 -11.55 -2.44
CA GLU A 341 -19.46 -11.98 -1.04
C GLU A 341 -20.44 -11.20 -0.15
N PHE A 342 -20.70 -9.93 -0.46
CA PHE A 342 -21.53 -9.04 0.35
C PHE A 342 -22.70 -8.40 -0.39
N GLY A 343 -22.78 -8.52 -1.72
CA GLY A 343 -23.83 -7.88 -2.51
C GLY A 343 -23.70 -6.36 -2.63
N VAL A 344 -22.52 -5.81 -2.33
CA VAL A 344 -22.22 -4.36 -2.34
C VAL A 344 -21.63 -3.94 -3.68
N GLU A 345 -22.03 -2.76 -4.16
CA GLU A 345 -21.38 -2.07 -5.28
C GLU A 345 -20.58 -0.89 -4.75
N ASN A 346 -19.30 -0.85 -5.08
CA ASN A 346 -18.35 0.16 -4.61
C ASN A 346 -18.45 1.44 -5.45
N GLU A 347 -18.36 2.59 -4.79
CA GLU A 347 -18.40 3.91 -5.45
C GLU A 347 -17.16 4.76 -5.16
N VAL A 348 -16.39 4.42 -4.11
CA VAL A 348 -15.21 5.16 -3.66
C VAL A 348 -13.94 4.32 -3.85
N LEU A 349 -12.96 4.86 -4.57
CA LEU A 349 -11.59 4.35 -4.47
C LEU A 349 -10.91 4.97 -3.25
N TRP A 350 -10.54 4.12 -2.29
CA TRP A 350 -9.91 4.50 -1.02
C TRP A 350 -8.42 4.11 -1.04
N LEU A 351 -7.52 5.08 -1.24
CA LEU A 351 -6.06 4.87 -1.27
C LEU A 351 -5.35 5.87 -0.35
N PRO A 352 -5.39 5.67 0.98
CA PRO A 352 -4.81 6.60 1.94
C PRO A 352 -3.28 6.72 1.81
N ASP A 353 -2.56 5.62 1.55
CA ASP A 353 -1.10 5.57 1.70
C ASP A 353 -0.28 5.37 0.40
N VAL A 354 -0.90 5.42 -0.77
CA VAL A 354 -0.18 5.19 -2.03
C VAL A 354 0.71 6.38 -2.42
N PHE A 355 1.93 6.09 -2.89
CA PHE A 355 3.02 7.05 -3.15
C PHE A 355 2.89 7.80 -4.50
N GLY A 356 1.75 8.47 -4.70
CA GLY A 356 1.44 9.27 -5.89
C GLY A 356 0.48 8.59 -6.86
N TYR A 357 -0.15 9.38 -7.74
CA TYR A 357 -1.28 8.91 -8.55
C TYR A 357 -1.19 9.30 -10.02
N SER A 358 -1.24 8.30 -10.89
CA SER A 358 -1.22 8.45 -12.34
C SER A 358 -2.40 9.26 -12.88
N ALA A 359 -2.12 10.12 -13.87
CA ALA A 359 -3.10 10.93 -14.58
C ALA A 359 -4.14 10.12 -15.39
N ALA A 360 -3.96 8.80 -15.50
CA ALA A 360 -4.91 7.91 -16.18
C ALA A 360 -6.06 7.44 -15.27
N LEU A 361 -5.89 7.52 -13.95
CA LEU A 361 -6.83 6.99 -12.98
C LEU A 361 -8.25 7.55 -13.12
N PRO A 362 -8.50 8.86 -13.35
CA PRO A 362 -9.87 9.37 -13.52
C PRO A 362 -10.67 8.62 -14.60
N GLN A 363 -10.03 8.33 -15.74
CA GLN A 363 -10.67 7.57 -16.82
C GLN A 363 -10.92 6.12 -16.44
N ILE A 364 -9.92 5.47 -15.82
CA ILE A 364 -10.02 4.07 -15.37
C ILE A 364 -11.19 3.94 -14.38
N LEU A 365 -11.25 4.82 -13.38
CA LEU A 365 -12.27 4.81 -12.34
C LEU A 365 -13.66 5.00 -12.90
N GLN A 366 -13.88 6.02 -13.73
CA GLN A 366 -15.18 6.28 -14.34
C GLN A 366 -15.64 5.09 -15.19
N LYS A 367 -14.75 4.49 -15.99
CA LYS A 367 -15.08 3.30 -16.81
C LYS A 367 -15.35 2.05 -15.98
N SER A 368 -14.81 1.98 -14.77
CA SER A 368 -15.07 0.93 -13.80
C SER A 368 -16.29 1.18 -12.91
N GLY A 369 -17.01 2.31 -13.10
CA GLY A 369 -18.19 2.65 -12.31
C GLY A 369 -17.89 3.32 -10.96
N ILE A 370 -16.63 3.63 -10.66
CA ILE A 370 -16.20 4.31 -9.44
C ILE A 370 -16.37 5.82 -9.63
N LYS A 371 -17.04 6.48 -8.68
CA LYS A 371 -17.48 7.88 -8.78
C LYS A 371 -16.58 8.85 -8.01
N TYR A 372 -15.92 8.36 -6.97
CA TYR A 372 -15.20 9.18 -6.01
C TYR A 372 -13.79 8.65 -5.78
N PHE A 373 -12.87 9.56 -5.46
CA PHE A 373 -11.51 9.22 -5.10
C PHE A 373 -11.11 9.89 -3.77
N MET A 374 -10.49 9.10 -2.88
CA MET A 374 -9.97 9.55 -1.60
C MET A 374 -8.49 9.19 -1.47
N THR A 375 -7.68 10.15 -1.01
CA THR A 375 -6.30 9.89 -0.55
C THR A 375 -5.87 10.79 0.63
N THR A 376 -4.76 10.44 1.29
CA THR A 376 -4.07 11.27 2.28
C THR A 376 -2.66 11.66 1.83
N LYS A 377 -1.92 10.76 1.18
CA LYS A 377 -0.46 10.84 1.03
C LYS A 377 0.07 12.12 0.35
N ILE A 378 -0.68 12.75 -0.56
CA ILE A 378 -0.28 14.02 -1.19
C ILE A 378 -0.10 15.15 -0.18
N SER A 379 -0.77 15.09 0.98
CA SER A 379 -0.56 16.05 2.07
C SER A 379 0.81 15.93 2.75
N TRP A 380 1.65 14.96 2.37
CA TRP A 380 3.02 14.77 2.86
C TRP A 380 4.08 15.33 1.90
N ASN A 381 3.66 16.07 0.88
CA ASN A 381 4.58 16.70 -0.06
C ASN A 381 5.71 17.47 0.65
N GLN A 382 6.95 17.27 0.17
CA GLN A 382 8.16 17.82 0.78
C GLN A 382 8.27 19.33 0.64
N PHE A 383 7.83 19.91 -0.49
CA PHE A 383 8.00 21.33 -0.79
C PHE A 383 6.67 22.10 -0.74
N ASN A 384 5.61 21.54 -1.32
CA ASN A 384 4.37 22.28 -1.58
C ASN A 384 3.17 21.68 -0.87
N MET A 385 2.45 22.51 -0.11
CA MET A 385 1.09 22.17 0.30
C MET A 385 0.19 22.17 -0.95
N PHE A 386 -0.51 21.06 -1.18
CA PHE A 386 -1.46 20.96 -2.29
C PHE A 386 -2.65 21.92 -2.08
N PRO A 387 -3.08 22.68 -3.11
CA PRO A 387 -3.98 23.82 -2.93
C PRO A 387 -5.46 23.44 -2.67
N TYR A 388 -5.84 22.17 -2.84
CA TYR A 388 -7.23 21.72 -2.73
C TYR A 388 -7.37 20.43 -1.91
N ASP A 389 -8.33 20.39 -1.01
CA ASP A 389 -8.78 19.18 -0.33
C ASP A 389 -10.13 18.67 -0.89
N THR A 390 -10.83 19.48 -1.70
CA THR A 390 -12.01 19.07 -2.47
C THR A 390 -11.97 19.67 -3.87
N PHE A 391 -11.93 18.83 -4.90
CA PHE A 391 -11.75 19.26 -6.29
C PHE A 391 -12.21 18.20 -7.30
N MET A 392 -12.40 18.61 -8.55
CA MET A 392 -12.51 17.66 -9.66
C MET A 392 -11.12 17.32 -10.20
N TRP A 393 -10.72 16.06 -10.08
CA TRP A 393 -9.50 15.57 -10.67
C TRP A 393 -9.74 15.15 -12.12
N ARG A 394 -9.05 15.79 -13.07
CA ARG A 394 -9.19 15.58 -14.50
C ARG A 394 -8.00 14.80 -15.06
N GLY A 395 -8.28 13.65 -15.67
CA GLY A 395 -7.29 12.80 -16.32
C GLY A 395 -6.84 13.33 -17.68
N ILE A 396 -5.88 12.62 -18.29
CA ILE A 396 -5.28 13.00 -19.59
C ILE A 396 -6.29 13.09 -20.75
N ASP A 397 -7.41 12.40 -20.66
CA ASP A 397 -8.46 12.35 -21.68
C ASP A 397 -9.59 13.39 -21.44
N GLY A 398 -9.51 14.13 -20.33
CA GLY A 398 -10.54 15.08 -19.91
C GLY A 398 -11.63 14.50 -19.01
N THR A 399 -11.61 13.21 -18.70
CA THR A 399 -12.51 12.61 -17.71
C THR A 399 -12.26 13.20 -16.33
N GLU A 400 -13.33 13.49 -15.58
CA GLU A 400 -13.25 14.08 -14.25
C GLU A 400 -13.82 13.14 -13.18
N ILE A 401 -13.17 13.09 -12.01
CA ILE A 401 -13.66 12.39 -10.82
C ILE A 401 -13.61 13.31 -9.60
N LEU A 402 -14.67 13.30 -8.77
CA LEU A 402 -14.70 14.10 -7.55
C LEU A 402 -13.72 13.50 -6.54
N THR A 403 -12.77 14.32 -6.09
CA THR A 403 -11.65 13.90 -5.25
C THR A 403 -11.66 14.66 -3.94
N TYR A 404 -11.40 13.94 -2.85
CA TYR A 404 -11.25 14.50 -1.51
C TYR A 404 -9.93 14.05 -0.88
N PHE A 405 -9.18 14.98 -0.27
CA PHE A 405 -8.01 14.66 0.54
C PHE A 405 -8.36 14.69 2.03
N ILE A 406 -8.05 13.62 2.76
CA ILE A 406 -8.29 13.57 4.21
C ILE A 406 -7.51 14.70 4.90
N THR A 407 -8.21 15.47 5.73
CA THR A 407 -7.65 16.60 6.46
C THR A 407 -7.35 16.31 7.92
N THR A 408 -7.60 15.08 8.40
CA THR A 408 -7.38 14.72 9.81
C THR A 408 -5.97 15.07 10.27
N LYS A 409 -5.90 15.74 11.43
CA LYS A 409 -4.66 16.08 12.11
C LYS A 409 -4.44 15.16 13.30
N ASP A 410 -3.21 14.77 13.57
CA ASP A 410 -2.83 14.23 14.87
C ASP A 410 -3.01 15.34 15.94
N PRO A 411 -3.62 15.06 17.10
CA PRO A 411 -3.98 16.09 18.06
C PRO A 411 -2.77 16.71 18.79
N TYR A 412 -1.60 16.08 18.68
CA TYR A 412 -0.33 16.46 19.32
C TYR A 412 0.71 16.97 18.31
N TYR A 413 0.45 16.89 17.01
CA TYR A 413 1.34 17.44 15.99
C TYR A 413 1.43 18.96 16.00
N ASN A 414 2.51 19.46 15.39
CA ASN A 414 2.73 20.89 15.17
C ASN A 414 1.53 21.48 14.39
N PRO A 415 0.81 22.48 14.94
CA PRO A 415 -0.34 23.09 14.28
C PRO A 415 0.03 23.79 12.96
N ASN A 416 1.30 24.19 12.78
CA ASN A 416 1.79 24.82 11.55
C ASN A 416 2.14 23.82 10.44
N SER A 417 2.14 22.52 10.72
CA SER A 417 2.37 21.50 9.69
C SER A 417 1.10 21.32 8.84
N PHE A 418 1.26 21.19 7.52
CA PHE A 418 0.15 20.83 6.63
C PHE A 418 -0.07 19.32 6.47
N PHE A 419 0.76 18.48 7.11
CA PHE A 419 0.63 17.03 7.06
C PHE A 419 -0.67 16.56 7.71
N THR A 420 -1.29 15.57 7.09
CA THR A 420 -2.52 14.94 7.56
C THR A 420 -2.30 13.43 7.71
N THR A 421 -3.22 12.75 8.39
CA THR A 421 -3.09 11.31 8.67
C THR A 421 -4.41 10.59 8.43
N TYR A 422 -4.37 9.34 8.03
CA TYR A 422 -5.54 8.45 8.02
C TYR A 422 -5.64 7.61 9.30
N ASN A 423 -4.58 7.57 10.11
CA ASN A 423 -4.53 6.97 11.44
C ASN A 423 -4.95 7.99 12.52
N GLY A 424 -6.08 8.67 12.28
CA GLY A 424 -6.56 9.72 13.14
C GLY A 424 -7.13 9.24 14.46
N GLN A 425 -7.38 10.19 15.36
CA GLN A 425 -8.10 9.95 16.60
C GLN A 425 -9.38 10.77 16.61
N ILE A 426 -10.48 10.22 17.14
CA ILE A 426 -11.61 11.08 17.53
C ILE A 426 -11.21 11.80 18.82
N HIS A 427 -10.57 12.95 18.63
CA HIS A 427 -10.11 13.83 19.70
C HIS A 427 -10.38 15.28 19.29
N PRO A 428 -10.79 16.19 20.20
CA PRO A 428 -11.08 17.58 19.85
C PRO A 428 -9.97 18.28 19.06
N GLY A 429 -8.71 18.03 19.40
CA GLY A 429 -7.56 18.54 18.64
C GLY A 429 -7.50 18.08 17.18
N SER A 430 -7.87 16.84 16.90
CA SER A 430 -7.90 16.27 15.55
C SER A 430 -9.06 16.82 14.72
N ILE A 431 -10.24 16.92 15.34
CA ILE A 431 -11.45 17.40 14.68
C ILE A 431 -11.35 18.90 14.37
N MET A 432 -10.95 19.71 15.36
CA MET A 432 -10.74 21.15 15.15
C MET A 432 -9.60 21.41 14.18
N GLY A 433 -8.47 20.70 14.34
CA GLY A 433 -7.32 20.82 13.43
C GLY A 433 -7.65 20.41 12.00
N GLY A 434 -8.46 19.35 11.80
CA GLY A 434 -8.90 18.93 10.47
C GLY A 434 -9.80 19.96 9.79
N TRP A 435 -10.67 20.62 10.56
CA TRP A 435 -11.46 21.74 10.06
C TRP A 435 -10.57 22.94 9.74
N GLU A 436 -9.66 23.32 10.63
CA GLU A 436 -8.71 24.41 10.39
C GLU A 436 -7.88 24.18 9.12
N ARG A 437 -7.38 22.95 8.92
CA ARG A 437 -6.59 22.54 7.74
C ARG A 437 -7.38 22.53 6.44
N TYR A 438 -8.69 22.29 6.46
CA TYR A 438 -9.51 22.18 5.23
C TYR A 438 -9.58 23.48 4.43
N GLN A 439 -9.28 23.44 3.13
CA GLN A 439 -9.14 24.65 2.31
C GLN A 439 -10.47 25.17 1.72
N GLN A 440 -11.39 24.28 1.33
CA GLN A 440 -12.61 24.64 0.56
C GLN A 440 -13.84 24.97 1.43
N LYS A 441 -13.63 25.67 2.56
CA LYS A 441 -14.69 26.04 3.54
C LYS A 441 -15.83 26.90 2.96
N ASN A 442 -15.60 27.56 1.83
CA ASN A 442 -16.55 28.46 1.17
C ASN A 442 -17.62 27.75 0.33
N ILE A 443 -17.43 26.45 0.06
CA ILE A 443 -18.34 25.59 -0.72
C ILE A 443 -18.78 24.34 0.05
N ASN A 444 -18.15 24.03 1.19
CA ASN A 444 -18.43 22.84 1.96
C ASN A 444 -18.15 23.08 3.46
N ASN A 445 -18.97 22.46 4.31
CA ASN A 445 -18.89 22.52 5.76
C ASN A 445 -18.88 21.14 6.45
N ASP A 446 -18.77 20.04 5.68
CA ASP A 446 -18.62 18.68 6.18
C ASP A 446 -17.23 18.13 5.79
N ILE A 447 -16.39 17.78 6.76
CA ILE A 447 -15.06 17.22 6.50
C ILE A 447 -15.03 15.72 6.81
N LEU A 448 -14.25 14.97 6.04
CA LEU A 448 -13.99 13.56 6.32
C LEU A 448 -12.81 13.42 7.28
N ILE A 449 -13.03 12.67 8.36
CA ILE A 449 -12.03 12.26 9.34
C ILE A 449 -11.92 10.73 9.35
N SER A 450 -10.79 10.20 8.89
CA SER A 450 -10.46 8.79 9.14
C SER A 450 -9.88 8.64 10.54
N TYR A 451 -10.35 7.65 11.30
CA TYR A 451 -9.86 7.38 12.66
C TYR A 451 -9.65 5.90 12.94
N GLY A 452 -8.70 5.63 13.83
CA GLY A 452 -8.25 4.30 14.22
C GLY A 452 -6.75 4.16 14.07
N PHE A 453 -6.16 3.21 14.78
CA PHE A 453 -4.76 2.84 14.59
C PHE A 453 -4.64 1.93 13.35
N GLY A 454 -3.60 2.15 12.57
CA GLY A 454 -3.34 1.44 11.32
C GLY A 454 -1.85 1.23 11.07
N ASP A 455 -1.49 1.15 9.80
CA ASP A 455 -0.21 0.71 9.22
C ASP A 455 0.11 -0.76 9.55
N GLY A 456 -0.31 -1.29 10.69
CA GLY A 456 -0.14 -2.70 11.05
C GLY A 456 -1.29 -3.31 11.82
N GLY A 457 -2.49 -2.72 11.73
CA GLY A 457 -3.70 -3.14 12.44
C GLY A 457 -4.01 -2.32 13.70
N GLY A 458 -4.88 -2.91 14.54
CA GLY A 458 -5.37 -2.33 15.79
C GLY A 458 -6.77 -1.74 15.64
N GLY A 459 -6.89 -0.65 14.86
CA GLY A 459 -8.17 0.00 14.58
C GLY A 459 -8.64 0.98 15.65
N PRO A 460 -9.93 1.38 15.64
CA PRO A 460 -10.49 2.31 16.60
C PRO A 460 -10.50 1.78 18.04
N THR A 461 -10.43 2.69 19.02
CA THR A 461 -10.46 2.32 20.46
C THR A 461 -11.76 2.73 21.15
N MET A 462 -12.02 2.16 22.32
CA MET A 462 -13.10 2.57 23.23
C MET A 462 -13.06 4.07 23.53
N GLU A 463 -11.88 4.63 23.79
CA GLU A 463 -11.70 6.07 24.08
C GLU A 463 -12.16 6.96 22.91
N MET A 464 -11.88 6.55 21.67
CA MET A 464 -12.34 7.27 20.48
C MET A 464 -13.87 7.26 20.38
N LEU A 465 -14.51 6.12 20.66
CA LEU A 465 -15.96 5.98 20.58
C LEU A 465 -16.68 6.74 21.72
N GLU A 466 -16.13 6.70 22.93
CA GLU A 466 -16.60 7.52 24.06
C GLU A 466 -16.48 9.01 23.75
N THR A 467 -15.37 9.43 23.16
CA THR A 467 -15.19 10.82 22.71
C THR A 467 -16.19 11.18 21.62
N ALA A 468 -16.42 10.30 20.65
CA ALA A 468 -17.40 10.51 19.57
C ALA A 468 -18.81 10.73 20.12
N ARG A 469 -19.27 9.93 21.09
CA ARG A 469 -20.58 10.08 21.74
C ARG A 469 -20.79 11.49 22.28
N ARG A 470 -19.77 12.06 22.94
CA ARG A 470 -19.83 13.41 23.52
C ARG A 470 -19.75 14.49 22.45
N MET A 471 -18.82 14.37 21.51
CA MET A 471 -18.65 15.33 20.43
C MET A 471 -19.82 15.37 19.44
N SER A 472 -20.56 14.26 19.30
CA SER A 472 -21.78 14.18 18.48
C SER A 472 -22.91 15.09 18.98
N LYS A 473 -22.84 15.56 20.23
CA LYS A 473 -23.78 16.54 20.77
C LYS A 473 -23.57 17.95 20.19
N GLY A 474 -22.45 18.20 19.49
CA GLY A 474 -22.13 19.50 18.91
C GLY A 474 -21.60 20.47 19.97
N ILE A 475 -20.40 20.21 20.48
CA ILE A 475 -19.76 21.04 21.51
C ILE A 475 -19.44 22.43 20.93
N PRO A 476 -19.78 23.54 21.61
CA PRO A 476 -19.52 24.89 21.11
C PRO A 476 -18.05 25.15 20.76
N GLY A 477 -17.83 25.69 19.56
CA GLY A 477 -16.48 26.00 19.05
C GLY A 477 -15.75 24.81 18.43
N CYS A 478 -16.42 23.67 18.26
CA CYS A 478 -15.88 22.47 17.62
C CYS A 478 -16.85 21.97 16.53
N PRO A 479 -16.36 21.41 15.40
CA PRO A 479 -17.23 20.69 14.47
C PRO A 479 -17.99 19.55 15.17
N LYS A 480 -19.25 19.34 14.80
CA LYS A 480 -20.04 18.22 15.31
C LYS A 480 -19.54 16.92 14.69
N VAL A 481 -19.17 15.97 15.54
CA VAL A 481 -18.76 14.63 15.09
C VAL A 481 -19.98 13.83 14.66
N GLN A 482 -19.89 13.21 13.49
CA GLN A 482 -20.88 12.28 12.96
C GLN A 482 -20.17 11.00 12.53
N ILE A 483 -20.38 9.89 13.22
CA ILE A 483 -19.92 8.59 12.72
C ILE A 483 -20.78 8.23 11.49
N GLY A 484 -20.15 7.78 10.42
CA GLY A 484 -20.84 7.42 9.18
C GLY A 484 -19.97 6.64 8.22
N THR A 485 -20.54 6.37 7.04
CA THR A 485 -19.86 5.69 5.94
C THR A 485 -19.10 6.67 5.05
N SER A 486 -18.10 6.16 4.34
CA SER A 486 -17.38 6.93 3.33
C SER A 486 -18.28 7.30 2.13
N ALA A 487 -19.14 6.38 1.70
CA ALA A 487 -20.08 6.61 0.61
C ALA A 487 -21.06 7.76 0.92
N ASP A 488 -21.69 7.75 2.10
CA ASP A 488 -22.65 8.79 2.49
C ASP A 488 -21.99 10.17 2.60
N PHE A 489 -20.72 10.24 3.05
CA PHE A 489 -19.94 11.47 3.03
C PHE A 489 -19.80 12.01 1.60
N PHE A 490 -19.37 11.16 0.66
CA PHE A 490 -19.17 11.59 -0.72
C PHE A 490 -20.46 11.99 -1.42
N HIS A 491 -21.59 11.34 -1.12
CA HIS A 491 -22.90 11.76 -1.64
C HIS A 491 -23.27 13.16 -1.17
N ARG A 492 -23.11 13.45 0.14
CA ARG A 492 -23.35 14.80 0.68
C ARG A 492 -22.38 15.82 0.11
N LEU A 493 -21.11 15.45 -0.04
CA LEU A 493 -20.09 16.31 -0.63
C LEU A 493 -20.44 16.64 -2.08
N GLU A 494 -20.79 15.64 -2.90
CA GLU A 494 -21.23 15.84 -4.28
C GLU A 494 -22.42 16.81 -4.31
N ASP A 495 -23.47 16.56 -3.53
CA ASP A 495 -24.64 17.44 -3.48
C ASP A 495 -24.29 18.89 -3.07
N ALA A 496 -23.35 19.06 -2.14
CA ALA A 496 -22.91 20.38 -1.68
C ALA A 496 -22.14 21.17 -2.76
N VAL A 497 -21.35 20.49 -3.60
CA VAL A 497 -20.44 21.15 -4.56
C VAL A 497 -20.92 21.08 -6.01
N LYS A 498 -21.91 20.24 -6.33
CA LYS A 498 -22.39 20.01 -7.69
C LYS A 498 -22.96 21.28 -8.30
N GLY A 499 -22.38 21.68 -9.42
CA GLY A 499 -22.75 22.91 -10.14
C GLY A 499 -22.18 24.20 -9.55
N ASP A 500 -21.42 24.14 -8.44
CA ASP A 500 -20.72 25.30 -7.91
C ASP A 500 -19.51 25.64 -8.81
N LYS A 501 -19.53 26.84 -9.38
CA LYS A 501 -18.46 27.33 -10.28
C LYS A 501 -17.12 27.53 -9.56
N ARG A 502 -17.11 27.51 -8.23
CA ARG A 502 -15.93 27.68 -7.38
C ARG A 502 -15.22 26.35 -7.11
N LEU A 503 -15.83 25.20 -7.42
CA LEU A 503 -15.17 23.88 -7.26
C LEU A 503 -13.94 23.81 -8.18
N PRO A 504 -12.71 23.73 -7.62
CA PRO A 504 -11.50 23.77 -8.42
C PRO A 504 -11.31 22.48 -9.22
N LYS A 505 -10.44 22.55 -10.23
CA LYS A 505 -10.06 21.42 -11.07
C LYS A 505 -8.55 21.24 -11.05
N TRP A 506 -8.09 20.01 -10.89
CA TRP A 506 -6.68 19.63 -11.06
C TRP A 506 -6.52 18.75 -12.29
N VAL A 507 -5.65 19.12 -13.21
CA VAL A 507 -5.46 18.39 -14.48
C VAL A 507 -4.11 17.67 -14.47
N GLY A 508 -4.11 16.39 -14.82
CA GLY A 508 -2.90 15.58 -14.91
C GLY A 508 -2.65 14.75 -13.64
N GLU A 509 -1.39 14.43 -13.37
CA GLU A 509 -1.03 13.56 -12.24
C GLU A 509 -1.16 14.27 -10.90
N LEU A 510 -1.42 13.50 -9.84
CA LEU A 510 -1.20 13.94 -8.47
C LEU A 510 0.20 13.48 -8.08
N TYR A 511 1.20 14.28 -8.50
CA TYR A 511 2.60 14.00 -8.24
C TYR A 511 2.88 14.12 -6.74
N PHE A 512 3.42 13.04 -6.16
CA PHE A 512 3.81 13.01 -4.75
C PHE A 512 5.28 13.45 -4.63
N GLU A 513 5.51 14.52 -3.88
CA GLU A 513 6.83 15.16 -3.80
C GLU A 513 7.76 14.50 -2.78
N TYR A 514 7.53 13.24 -2.45
CA TYR A 514 8.26 12.49 -1.43
C TYR A 514 8.31 11.01 -1.86
N HIS A 515 9.15 10.19 -1.22
CA HIS A 515 9.32 8.77 -1.51
C HIS A 515 9.72 8.47 -2.98
N ARG A 516 10.61 9.25 -3.60
CA ARG A 516 11.01 9.07 -5.02
C ARG A 516 11.92 7.86 -5.28
N GLY A 517 12.64 7.38 -4.26
CA GLY A 517 13.44 6.14 -4.31
C GLY A 517 12.60 4.88 -4.56
N THR A 518 11.29 4.95 -4.32
CA THR A 518 10.35 3.85 -4.60
C THR A 518 10.33 3.41 -6.07
N TYR A 519 10.69 4.29 -7.00
CA TYR A 519 10.77 3.97 -8.43
C TYR A 519 11.96 3.06 -8.75
N THR A 520 13.04 3.11 -7.96
CA THR A 520 14.32 2.43 -8.25
C THR A 520 14.69 1.34 -7.26
N SER A 521 14.29 1.45 -5.99
CA SER A 521 14.51 0.42 -4.96
C SER A 521 14.00 -0.95 -5.45
N MET A 522 14.61 -2.07 -5.05
CA MET A 522 14.16 -3.42 -5.43
C MET A 522 13.83 -3.60 -6.92
N ALA A 523 14.72 -3.16 -7.81
CA ALA A 523 14.55 -3.22 -9.28
C ALA A 523 14.12 -4.60 -9.81
N ARG A 524 14.56 -5.69 -9.17
CA ARG A 524 14.13 -7.07 -9.50
C ARG A 524 12.61 -7.22 -9.45
N ASN A 525 11.95 -6.75 -8.39
CA ASN A 525 10.50 -6.87 -8.23
C ASN A 525 9.75 -6.10 -9.32
N LYS A 526 10.20 -4.87 -9.66
CA LYS A 526 9.61 -4.09 -10.75
C LYS A 526 9.72 -4.80 -12.09
N ARG A 527 10.91 -5.32 -12.41
CA ARG A 527 11.17 -6.08 -13.64
C ARG A 527 10.28 -7.33 -13.71
N ASP A 528 10.20 -8.09 -12.62
CA ASP A 528 9.46 -9.35 -12.59
C ASP A 528 7.93 -9.10 -12.62
N ASN A 529 7.44 -8.02 -12.00
CA ASN A 529 6.06 -7.54 -12.17
C ASN A 529 5.77 -7.25 -13.64
N ARG A 530 6.57 -6.39 -14.29
CA ARG A 530 6.35 -6.00 -15.69
C ARG A 530 6.38 -7.20 -16.64
N LYS A 531 7.30 -8.15 -16.42
CA LYS A 531 7.35 -9.42 -17.17
C LYS A 531 6.10 -10.27 -16.93
N SER A 532 5.59 -10.30 -15.70
CA SER A 532 4.36 -11.04 -15.36
C SER A 532 3.15 -10.44 -16.03
N GLU A 533 3.01 -9.11 -16.02
CA GLU A 533 1.93 -8.38 -16.70
C GLU A 533 1.89 -8.71 -18.20
N PHE A 534 3.03 -8.61 -18.90
CA PHE A 534 3.11 -8.98 -20.32
C PHE A 534 2.84 -10.47 -20.57
N THR A 535 3.35 -11.34 -19.69
CA THR A 535 3.15 -12.79 -19.83
C THR A 535 1.67 -13.13 -19.71
N TYR A 536 0.96 -12.58 -18.74
CA TYR A 536 -0.45 -12.88 -18.54
C TYR A 536 -1.36 -12.23 -19.58
N GLN A 537 -1.03 -11.04 -20.07
CA GLN A 537 -1.72 -10.47 -21.23
C GLN A 537 -1.60 -11.37 -22.47
N ASN A 538 -0.42 -11.95 -22.71
CA ASN A 538 -0.20 -12.90 -23.81
C ASN A 538 -0.92 -14.23 -23.57
N ALA A 539 -0.87 -14.76 -22.35
CA ALA A 539 -1.52 -16.00 -21.95
C ALA A 539 -3.03 -15.95 -22.16
N GLU A 540 -3.68 -14.86 -21.72
CA GLU A 540 -5.11 -14.65 -21.89
C GLU A 540 -5.50 -14.52 -23.36
N PHE A 541 -4.78 -13.70 -24.13
CA PHE A 541 -5.05 -13.52 -25.55
C PHE A 541 -4.95 -14.84 -26.33
N LEU A 542 -3.86 -15.58 -26.16
CA LEU A 542 -3.66 -16.84 -26.87
C LEU A 542 -4.65 -17.91 -26.40
N SER A 543 -4.97 -17.95 -25.11
CA SER A 543 -5.99 -18.87 -24.58
C SER A 543 -7.37 -18.55 -25.15
N ALA A 544 -7.73 -17.28 -25.33
CA ALA A 544 -8.99 -16.88 -25.94
C ALA A 544 -9.07 -17.31 -27.43
N VAL A 545 -7.96 -17.20 -28.17
CA VAL A 545 -7.88 -17.70 -29.55
C VAL A 545 -8.02 -19.23 -29.57
N ALA A 546 -7.26 -19.95 -28.74
CA ALA A 546 -7.32 -21.41 -28.65
C ALA A 546 -8.70 -21.92 -28.19
N MET A 547 -9.43 -21.13 -27.40
CA MET A 547 -10.82 -21.43 -27.02
C MET A 547 -11.75 -21.49 -28.22
N GLY A 548 -11.58 -20.60 -29.21
CA GLY A 548 -12.29 -20.70 -30.48
C GLY A 548 -11.98 -21.97 -31.28
N MET A 549 -10.94 -22.72 -30.89
CA MET A 549 -10.49 -23.96 -31.53
C MET A 549 -10.76 -25.20 -30.65
N GLY A 550 -11.53 -25.06 -29.57
CA GLY A 550 -11.96 -26.16 -28.72
C GLY A 550 -11.16 -26.38 -27.43
N LEU A 551 -10.15 -25.53 -27.13
CA LEU A 551 -9.45 -25.58 -25.84
C LEU A 551 -10.27 -24.89 -24.73
N SER A 552 -10.41 -25.49 -23.55
CA SER A 552 -11.05 -24.79 -22.43
C SER A 552 -10.21 -23.59 -21.96
N TYR A 553 -10.84 -22.43 -21.78
CA TYR A 553 -10.16 -21.26 -21.24
C TYR A 553 -9.74 -21.51 -19.78
N PRO A 554 -8.45 -21.39 -19.40
CA PRO A 554 -7.95 -21.77 -18.08
C PRO A 554 -8.22 -20.68 -17.03
N GLN A 555 -9.49 -20.33 -16.84
CA GLN A 555 -9.95 -19.18 -16.03
C GLN A 555 -9.41 -19.22 -14.60
N ASP A 556 -9.48 -20.36 -13.91
CA ASP A 556 -9.09 -20.46 -12.49
C ASP A 556 -7.58 -20.32 -12.31
N SER A 557 -6.78 -20.87 -13.23
CA SER A 557 -5.33 -20.72 -13.18
C SER A 557 -4.89 -19.29 -13.51
N ILE A 558 -5.56 -18.63 -14.46
CA ILE A 558 -5.33 -17.22 -14.78
C ILE A 558 -5.72 -16.33 -13.59
N ASN A 559 -6.89 -16.57 -12.98
CA ASN A 559 -7.35 -15.77 -11.84
C ASN A 559 -6.41 -15.91 -10.64
N ARG A 560 -6.00 -17.12 -10.27
CA ARG A 560 -5.07 -17.33 -9.14
C ARG A 560 -3.73 -16.62 -9.34
N ALA A 561 -3.22 -16.62 -10.56
CA ALA A 561 -1.99 -15.92 -10.84
C ALA A 561 -2.18 -14.39 -10.82
N TRP A 562 -3.29 -13.87 -11.35
CA TRP A 562 -3.62 -12.46 -11.20
C TRP A 562 -3.78 -12.06 -9.74
N GLU A 563 -4.47 -12.82 -8.90
CA GLU A 563 -4.53 -12.52 -7.46
C GLU A 563 -3.13 -12.36 -6.85
N ASN A 564 -2.15 -13.18 -7.25
CA ASN A 564 -0.78 -13.09 -6.75
C ASN A 564 0.03 -11.94 -7.40
N ILE A 565 -0.19 -11.65 -8.69
CA ILE A 565 0.37 -10.46 -9.35
C ILE A 565 -0.14 -9.20 -8.64
N LEU A 566 -1.45 -9.11 -8.39
CA LEU A 566 -2.08 -7.99 -7.71
C LEU A 566 -1.63 -7.87 -6.25
N LEU A 567 -1.46 -8.99 -5.53
CA LEU A 567 -0.84 -9.03 -4.20
C LEU A 567 0.53 -8.37 -4.20
N ASN A 568 1.38 -8.75 -5.15
CA ASN A 568 2.73 -8.23 -5.26
C ASN A 568 2.82 -6.79 -5.81
N GLN A 569 1.69 -6.18 -6.16
CA GLN A 569 1.55 -4.77 -6.54
C GLN A 569 1.15 -3.86 -5.37
N PHE A 570 1.03 -4.40 -4.15
CA PHE A 570 0.79 -3.59 -2.96
C PHE A 570 1.83 -2.46 -2.83
N HIS A 571 1.38 -1.31 -2.32
CA HIS A 571 2.17 -0.08 -2.29
C HIS A 571 3.44 -0.15 -1.43
N ASP A 572 3.64 -1.17 -0.58
CA ASP A 572 4.94 -1.41 0.07
C ASP A 572 5.74 -2.62 -0.46
N ILE A 573 5.13 -3.44 -1.33
CA ILE A 573 5.81 -4.59 -1.93
C ILE A 573 6.45 -4.17 -3.26
N LEU A 574 5.67 -3.60 -4.18
CA LEU A 574 6.18 -3.25 -5.51
C LEU A 574 7.15 -2.07 -5.44
N PRO A 575 6.84 -0.97 -4.71
CA PRO A 575 7.76 0.13 -4.40
C PRO A 575 9.07 -0.24 -3.70
N GLY A 576 9.20 -1.44 -3.14
CA GLY A 576 10.50 -1.89 -2.64
C GLY A 576 10.83 -1.36 -1.25
N THR A 577 9.82 -1.27 -0.38
CA THR A 577 9.86 -0.61 0.92
C THR A 577 9.54 -1.52 2.12
N SER A 578 9.42 -2.83 1.89
CA SER A 578 9.29 -3.88 2.90
C SER A 578 10.62 -4.48 3.38
N ILE A 579 10.58 -5.35 4.40
CA ILE A 579 11.72 -6.16 4.88
C ILE A 579 12.19 -7.21 3.86
N LYS A 580 13.42 -7.72 4.03
CA LYS A 580 14.05 -8.72 3.15
C LYS A 580 13.17 -9.97 2.95
N GLU A 581 12.55 -10.45 4.01
CA GLU A 581 11.76 -11.68 4.04
C GLU A 581 10.58 -11.62 3.06
N VAL A 582 10.00 -10.43 2.86
CA VAL A 582 8.96 -10.19 1.85
C VAL A 582 9.52 -10.41 0.45
N TYR A 583 10.73 -9.94 0.17
CA TYR A 583 11.34 -10.11 -1.15
C TYR A 583 11.82 -11.54 -1.43
N ASP A 584 12.21 -12.29 -0.40
CA ASP A 584 12.51 -13.70 -0.53
C ASP A 584 11.27 -14.50 -0.97
N VAL A 585 10.09 -14.13 -0.48
CA VAL A 585 8.79 -14.72 -0.88
C VAL A 585 8.42 -14.29 -2.29
N THR A 586 8.37 -12.99 -2.57
CA THR A 586 7.96 -12.49 -3.90
C THR A 586 8.87 -12.99 -5.01
N LYS A 587 10.16 -13.24 -4.74
CA LYS A 587 11.06 -13.90 -5.70
C LYS A 587 10.50 -15.23 -6.19
N LYS A 588 10.10 -16.11 -5.25
CA LYS A 588 9.57 -17.43 -5.57
C LYS A 588 8.21 -17.33 -6.25
N GLU A 589 7.37 -16.40 -5.81
CA GLU A 589 6.05 -16.17 -6.41
C GLU A 589 6.17 -15.70 -7.86
N TYR A 590 7.04 -14.74 -8.16
CA TYR A 590 7.27 -14.30 -9.54
C TYR A 590 7.84 -15.41 -10.43
N GLU A 591 8.76 -16.24 -9.91
CA GLU A 591 9.27 -17.42 -10.62
C GLU A 591 8.12 -18.37 -11.00
N GLN A 592 7.22 -18.67 -10.06
CA GLN A 592 6.05 -19.54 -10.27
C GLN A 592 5.02 -18.93 -11.22
N ILE A 593 4.75 -17.62 -11.10
CA ILE A 593 3.83 -16.87 -11.97
C ILE A 593 4.35 -16.95 -13.42
N LEU A 594 5.63 -16.66 -13.65
CA LEU A 594 6.22 -16.68 -14.99
C LEU A 594 6.26 -18.10 -15.58
N GLU A 595 6.60 -19.11 -14.78
CA GLU A 595 6.56 -20.51 -15.21
C GLU A 595 5.15 -20.94 -15.62
N SER A 596 4.16 -20.67 -14.76
CA SER A 596 2.75 -21.01 -15.00
C SER A 596 2.20 -20.30 -16.24
N GLY A 597 2.49 -19.00 -16.37
CA GLY A 597 2.08 -18.20 -17.52
C GLY A 597 2.68 -18.71 -18.84
N LYS A 598 3.97 -19.07 -18.86
CA LYS A 598 4.60 -19.73 -20.02
C LYS A 598 3.96 -21.07 -20.34
N GLY A 599 3.62 -21.87 -19.33
CA GLY A 599 2.88 -23.12 -19.51
C GLY A 599 1.53 -22.92 -20.19
N ILE A 600 0.76 -21.91 -19.76
CA ILE A 600 -0.53 -21.55 -20.37
C ILE A 600 -0.35 -21.11 -21.82
N ILE A 601 0.64 -20.24 -22.10
CA ILE A 601 0.98 -19.80 -23.47
C ILE A 601 1.32 -21.01 -24.35
N ASN A 602 2.20 -21.90 -23.89
CA ASN A 602 2.63 -23.06 -24.64
C ASN A 602 1.48 -24.02 -24.92
N ASN A 603 0.57 -24.23 -23.95
CA ASN A 603 -0.62 -25.04 -24.15
C ASN A 603 -1.54 -24.44 -25.23
N ALA A 604 -1.78 -23.13 -25.19
CA ALA A 604 -2.57 -22.45 -26.21
C ALA A 604 -1.92 -22.54 -27.60
N LEU A 605 -0.62 -22.28 -27.71
CA LEU A 605 0.13 -22.41 -28.96
C LEU A 605 0.17 -23.85 -29.47
N GLY A 606 0.20 -24.85 -28.57
CA GLY A 606 0.10 -26.27 -28.91
C GLY A 606 -1.22 -26.67 -29.57
N VAL A 607 -2.29 -25.88 -29.39
CA VAL A 607 -3.56 -26.04 -30.12
C VAL A 607 -3.58 -25.20 -31.39
N ILE A 608 -3.11 -23.95 -31.33
CA ILE A 608 -3.18 -23.02 -32.45
C ILE A 608 -2.26 -23.45 -33.60
N ALA A 609 -0.98 -23.73 -33.30
CA ALA A 609 0.04 -23.96 -34.32
C ALA A 609 -0.25 -25.19 -35.22
N PRO A 610 -0.65 -26.36 -34.70
CA PRO A 610 -0.96 -27.52 -35.56
C PRO A 610 -2.16 -27.34 -36.49
N ASN A 611 -3.05 -26.40 -36.18
CA ASN A 611 -4.20 -26.09 -37.02
C ASN A 611 -3.87 -25.14 -38.18
N ILE A 612 -2.64 -24.61 -38.23
CA ILE A 612 -2.15 -23.79 -39.34
C ILE A 612 -1.62 -24.72 -40.43
N ARG A 613 -2.31 -24.76 -41.58
CA ARG A 613 -1.93 -25.61 -42.72
C ARG A 613 -0.71 -25.02 -43.43
N LEU A 614 0.44 -25.67 -43.27
CA LEU A 614 1.70 -25.30 -43.91
C LEU A 614 2.17 -26.43 -44.84
N ASN A 615 2.73 -26.06 -45.99
CA ASN A 615 3.23 -27.04 -46.97
C ASN A 615 4.64 -27.55 -46.62
N ASN A 616 5.39 -26.81 -45.79
CA ASN A 616 6.78 -27.10 -45.43
C ASN A 616 7.00 -26.84 -43.94
N ALA A 617 8.04 -27.45 -43.36
CA ALA A 617 8.52 -27.10 -42.03
C ALA A 617 8.82 -25.59 -41.97
N SER A 618 8.27 -24.92 -40.96
CA SER A 618 8.27 -23.46 -40.88
C SER A 618 8.38 -22.99 -39.44
N VAL A 619 8.98 -21.82 -39.26
CA VAL A 619 8.89 -21.03 -38.04
C VAL A 619 7.62 -20.19 -38.07
N LEU A 620 6.81 -20.28 -37.03
CA LEU A 620 5.65 -19.41 -36.83
C LEU A 620 6.00 -18.29 -35.85
N VAL A 621 5.88 -17.04 -36.30
CA VAL A 621 6.06 -15.86 -35.45
C VAL A 621 4.69 -15.27 -35.17
N PHE A 622 4.28 -15.30 -33.89
CA PHE A 622 3.04 -14.69 -33.42
C PHE A 622 3.29 -13.27 -32.93
N ASN A 623 2.46 -12.33 -33.35
CA ASN A 623 2.44 -10.97 -32.84
C ASN A 623 1.24 -10.79 -31.93
N THR A 624 1.49 -10.77 -30.63
CA THR A 624 0.46 -10.57 -29.61
C THR A 624 0.14 -9.10 -29.36
N SER A 625 0.78 -8.15 -30.04
CA SER A 625 0.43 -6.73 -29.94
C SER A 625 -0.79 -6.38 -30.82
N SER A 626 -1.44 -5.25 -30.55
CA SER A 626 -2.57 -4.73 -31.31
C SER A 626 -2.18 -3.93 -32.57
N PHE A 627 -0.90 -3.89 -32.91
CA PHE A 627 -0.39 -3.21 -34.09
C PHE A 627 0.52 -4.13 -34.91
N LYS A 628 0.63 -3.83 -36.20
CA LYS A 628 1.54 -4.55 -37.10
C LYS A 628 2.98 -4.30 -36.66
N ARG A 629 3.79 -5.35 -36.55
CA ARG A 629 5.15 -5.27 -36.02
C ARG A 629 6.17 -5.91 -36.97
N SER A 630 7.29 -5.23 -37.15
CA SER A 630 8.51 -5.82 -37.71
C SER A 630 9.58 -5.78 -36.63
N ASP A 631 10.14 -6.92 -36.26
CA ASP A 631 11.16 -7.00 -35.22
C ASP A 631 12.00 -8.27 -35.39
N VAL A 632 13.05 -8.40 -34.60
CA VAL A 632 13.85 -9.62 -34.55
C VAL A 632 13.06 -10.75 -33.90
N ALA A 633 13.02 -11.90 -34.57
CA ALA A 633 12.55 -13.16 -34.02
C ALA A 633 13.75 -14.04 -33.67
N VAL A 634 13.70 -14.68 -32.51
CA VAL A 634 14.72 -15.62 -32.03
C VAL A 634 14.05 -16.97 -31.76
N VAL A 635 14.60 -18.03 -32.34
CA VAL A 635 14.06 -19.39 -32.21
C VAL A 635 15.15 -20.39 -31.85
N ASP A 636 14.78 -21.46 -31.17
CA ASP A 636 15.72 -22.53 -30.84
C ASP A 636 16.19 -23.26 -32.12
N MET A 637 17.47 -23.60 -32.16
CA MET A 637 18.03 -24.37 -33.27
C MET A 637 17.51 -25.82 -33.24
N PRO A 638 17.09 -26.39 -34.38
CA PRO A 638 16.77 -27.81 -34.47
C PRO A 638 18.00 -28.66 -34.11
N GLN A 639 17.85 -29.68 -33.27
CA GLN A 639 18.96 -30.51 -32.78
C GLN A 639 19.77 -31.22 -33.90
N SER A 640 19.18 -31.39 -35.08
CA SER A 640 19.75 -32.13 -36.22
C SER A 640 20.29 -31.23 -37.34
N SER A 641 20.48 -29.92 -37.11
CA SER A 641 20.84 -28.97 -38.16
C SER A 641 22.21 -28.32 -37.92
N ASP A 642 23.07 -28.35 -38.95
CA ASP A 642 24.36 -27.63 -39.00
C ASP A 642 24.20 -26.14 -39.38
N GLY A 643 22.98 -25.71 -39.73
CA GLY A 643 22.67 -24.35 -40.14
C GLY A 643 21.21 -24.19 -40.56
N LEU A 644 20.60 -23.07 -40.17
CA LEU A 644 19.19 -22.76 -40.44
C LEU A 644 19.09 -21.49 -41.28
N SER A 645 18.22 -21.52 -42.29
CA SER A 645 17.77 -20.35 -43.03
C SER A 645 16.27 -20.29 -43.05
N VAL A 646 15.71 -19.08 -43.14
CA VAL A 646 14.27 -18.90 -43.27
C VAL A 646 13.93 -18.09 -44.51
N ARG A 647 12.79 -18.42 -45.12
CA ARG A 647 12.27 -17.74 -46.30
C ARG A 647 10.88 -17.20 -46.00
N ASP A 648 10.61 -15.98 -46.44
CA ASP A 648 9.29 -15.37 -46.32
C ASP A 648 8.26 -15.97 -47.30
N GLU A 649 7.01 -15.50 -47.21
CA GLU A 649 5.91 -15.92 -48.07
C GLU A 649 6.09 -15.55 -49.56
N ASN A 650 6.97 -14.58 -49.86
CA ASN A 650 7.27 -14.13 -51.22
C ASN A 650 8.42 -14.94 -51.85
N GLY A 651 9.01 -15.88 -51.10
CA GLY A 651 10.15 -16.66 -51.56
C GLY A 651 11.51 -15.99 -51.33
N ASN A 652 11.59 -14.89 -50.58
CA ASN A 652 12.85 -14.23 -50.26
C ASN A 652 13.53 -14.92 -49.08
N ILE A 653 14.77 -15.36 -49.27
CA ILE A 653 15.59 -15.88 -48.17
C ILE A 653 16.00 -14.69 -47.31
N LEU A 654 15.69 -14.75 -46.02
CA LEU A 654 15.98 -13.66 -45.09
C LEU A 654 17.39 -13.82 -44.52
N PRO A 655 18.13 -12.71 -44.33
CA PRO A 655 19.34 -12.73 -43.54
C PRO A 655 19.06 -13.28 -42.14
N GLY A 656 19.88 -14.21 -41.70
CA GLY A 656 19.81 -14.74 -40.35
C GLY A 656 21.16 -15.11 -39.81
N GLN A 657 21.21 -15.32 -38.51
CA GLN A 657 22.46 -15.62 -37.81
C GLN A 657 22.21 -16.53 -36.61
N VAL A 658 23.22 -17.35 -36.31
CA VAL A 658 23.22 -18.15 -35.09
C VAL A 658 23.86 -17.32 -33.98
N ILE A 659 23.18 -17.22 -32.85
CA ILE A 659 23.64 -16.52 -31.64
C ILE A 659 23.80 -17.52 -30.51
N ASP A 660 24.68 -17.22 -29.55
CA ASP A 660 24.75 -17.92 -28.28
C ASP A 660 23.90 -17.17 -27.24
N ASP A 661 22.91 -17.87 -26.67
CA ASP A 661 22.11 -17.39 -25.56
C ASP A 661 22.36 -18.29 -24.36
N ASN A 662 23.33 -17.90 -23.52
CA ASN A 662 23.74 -18.60 -22.31
C ASN A 662 24.09 -20.09 -22.55
N GLY A 663 24.89 -20.36 -23.58
CA GLY A 663 25.31 -21.70 -23.98
C GLY A 663 24.30 -22.47 -24.83
N THR A 664 23.14 -21.87 -25.14
CA THR A 664 22.16 -22.43 -26.08
C THR A 664 22.24 -21.71 -27.42
N LYS A 665 22.50 -22.45 -28.50
CA LYS A 665 22.49 -21.90 -29.85
C LYS A 665 21.06 -21.59 -30.30
N LYS A 666 20.82 -20.35 -30.71
CA LYS A 666 19.53 -19.89 -31.24
C LYS A 666 19.72 -19.27 -32.62
N TYR A 667 18.68 -19.33 -33.44
CA TYR A 667 18.64 -18.68 -34.74
C TYR A 667 17.86 -17.38 -34.66
N MET A 668 18.44 -16.31 -35.20
CA MET A 668 17.90 -14.97 -35.22
C MET A 668 17.66 -14.50 -36.65
N PHE A 669 16.51 -13.90 -36.92
CA PHE A 669 16.19 -13.25 -38.20
C PHE A 669 15.23 -12.07 -38.00
N PHE A 670 15.18 -11.16 -38.99
CA PHE A 670 14.24 -10.03 -38.95
C PHE A 670 12.88 -10.43 -39.54
N ALA A 671 11.87 -10.58 -38.67
CA ALA A 671 10.51 -10.92 -39.08
C ALA A 671 9.77 -9.65 -39.49
N THR A 672 9.52 -9.50 -40.79
CA THR A 672 8.86 -8.30 -41.33
C THR A 672 7.34 -8.40 -41.29
N ASN A 673 6.70 -7.30 -40.90
CA ASN A 673 5.30 -7.03 -41.15
C ASN A 673 4.33 -8.08 -40.57
N VAL A 674 4.64 -8.64 -39.39
CA VAL A 674 3.77 -9.61 -38.72
C VAL A 674 2.45 -8.91 -38.34
N PRO A 675 1.28 -9.40 -38.78
CA PRO A 675 0.00 -8.73 -38.55
C PRO A 675 -0.33 -8.54 -37.06
N ALA A 676 -1.06 -7.47 -36.73
CA ALA A 676 -1.58 -7.24 -35.38
C ALA A 676 -2.43 -8.42 -34.90
N ARG A 677 -2.21 -8.90 -33.67
CA ARG A 677 -2.92 -10.06 -33.08
C ARG A 677 -2.95 -11.29 -34.02
N GLY A 678 -1.92 -11.44 -34.84
CA GLY A 678 -1.85 -12.45 -35.89
C GLY A 678 -0.51 -13.20 -35.87
N TYR A 679 -0.23 -13.92 -36.94
CA TYR A 679 1.03 -14.63 -37.11
C TYR A 679 1.52 -14.56 -38.55
N LYS A 680 2.80 -14.90 -38.74
CA LYS A 680 3.39 -15.14 -40.06
C LYS A 680 4.23 -16.41 -40.03
N ALA A 681 4.18 -17.17 -41.11
CA ALA A 681 4.99 -18.38 -41.30
C ALA A 681 6.23 -18.06 -42.14
N PHE A 682 7.37 -18.59 -41.73
CA PHE A 682 8.64 -18.48 -42.43
C PHE A 682 9.16 -19.90 -42.70
N THR A 683 9.26 -20.28 -43.97
CA THR A 683 9.68 -21.65 -44.34
C THR A 683 11.14 -21.87 -43.96
N MET A 684 11.41 -22.96 -43.25
CA MET A 684 12.78 -23.36 -42.88
C MET A 684 13.49 -24.00 -44.07
N LEU A 685 14.77 -23.70 -44.20
CA LEU A 685 15.68 -24.24 -45.20
C LEU A 685 16.97 -24.67 -44.50
N ASP A 686 17.58 -25.76 -44.97
CA ASP A 686 18.89 -26.18 -44.49
C ASP A 686 19.99 -25.26 -45.02
N GLY A 687 20.98 -24.96 -44.16
CA GLY A 687 22.13 -24.13 -44.48
C GLY A 687 22.04 -22.71 -43.92
N ASN A 688 23.14 -21.96 -44.02
CA ASN A 688 23.24 -20.60 -43.49
C ASN A 688 23.18 -19.58 -44.63
N ALA A 689 22.09 -18.83 -44.71
CA ALA A 689 21.95 -17.70 -45.61
C ALA A 689 22.73 -16.52 -45.02
N THR A 690 23.89 -16.26 -45.59
CA THR A 690 24.66 -15.05 -45.32
C THR A 690 24.26 -13.96 -46.31
N ALA A 691 24.00 -12.76 -45.79
CA ALA A 691 23.83 -11.56 -46.59
C ALA A 691 24.78 -10.49 -46.04
N ASP A 692 25.33 -9.64 -46.92
CA ASP A 692 26.02 -8.45 -46.46
C ASP A 692 24.98 -7.46 -45.92
N SER A 693 25.00 -7.25 -44.61
CA SER A 693 24.05 -6.38 -43.91
C SER A 693 24.49 -4.92 -43.90
N GLY A 694 25.74 -4.63 -44.28
CA GLY A 694 26.35 -3.32 -44.11
C GLY A 694 26.51 -2.89 -42.65
N ILE A 695 26.32 -3.79 -41.68
CA ILE A 695 26.67 -3.52 -40.28
C ILE A 695 28.19 -3.63 -40.14
N GLN A 696 28.79 -2.64 -39.46
CA GLN A 696 30.19 -2.65 -39.08
C GLN A 696 30.28 -2.65 -37.56
N CYS A 697 31.10 -3.55 -37.03
CA CYS A 697 31.29 -3.75 -35.61
C CYS A 697 32.77 -3.92 -35.32
N GLU A 698 33.33 -2.92 -34.67
CA GLU A 698 34.67 -2.88 -34.10
C GLU A 698 34.53 -2.62 -32.60
N GLU A 699 35.61 -2.78 -31.83
CA GLU A 699 35.55 -2.63 -30.38
C GLU A 699 35.11 -1.22 -29.97
N ASP A 700 35.58 -0.18 -30.68
CA ASP A 700 35.31 1.24 -30.43
C ASP A 700 34.27 1.86 -31.37
N ARG A 701 33.64 1.06 -32.25
CA ARG A 701 32.73 1.58 -33.28
C ARG A 701 31.63 0.61 -33.67
N LEU A 702 30.39 1.10 -33.65
CA LEU A 702 29.21 0.42 -34.19
C LEU A 702 28.58 1.28 -35.29
N GLU A 703 28.42 0.75 -36.49
CA GLU A 703 27.77 1.46 -37.60
C GLU A 703 26.78 0.56 -38.34
N ASN A 704 25.57 1.06 -38.59
CA ASN A 704 24.60 0.44 -39.49
C ASN A 704 24.05 1.51 -40.45
N ARG A 705 22.93 1.22 -41.11
CA ARG A 705 22.28 2.18 -42.02
C ARG A 705 21.67 3.40 -41.31
N PHE A 706 21.37 3.30 -40.01
CA PHE A 706 20.69 4.33 -39.22
C PHE A 706 21.66 5.19 -38.40
N PHE A 707 22.67 4.57 -37.79
CA PHE A 707 23.55 5.20 -36.82
C PHE A 707 25.01 4.92 -37.14
N ARG A 708 25.86 5.86 -36.74
CA ARG A 708 27.30 5.64 -36.55
C ARG A 708 27.65 6.07 -35.13
N ILE A 709 28.09 5.11 -34.34
CA ILE A 709 28.33 5.21 -32.90
C ILE A 709 29.82 4.97 -32.67
N ASN A 710 30.49 5.95 -32.06
CA ASN A 710 31.88 5.80 -31.64
C ASN A 710 31.93 5.75 -30.11
N PHE A 711 32.78 4.90 -29.57
CA PHE A 711 33.04 4.77 -28.14
C PHE A 711 34.41 5.38 -27.80
N ASP A 712 34.58 5.87 -26.57
CA ASP A 712 35.90 6.23 -26.05
C ASP A 712 36.56 5.05 -25.29
N GLU A 713 37.78 5.24 -24.79
CA GLU A 713 38.49 4.19 -24.05
C GLU A 713 37.78 3.76 -22.74
N ASN A 714 36.80 4.54 -22.28
CA ASN A 714 36.00 4.27 -21.08
C ASN A 714 34.61 3.68 -21.45
N GLY A 715 34.43 3.30 -22.72
CA GLY A 715 33.21 2.70 -23.25
C GLY A 715 32.00 3.64 -23.24
N ARG A 716 32.22 4.94 -23.11
CA ARG A 716 31.18 5.97 -23.25
C ARG A 716 30.98 6.28 -24.72
N ILE A 717 29.78 6.66 -25.11
CA ILE A 717 29.52 7.04 -26.50
C ILE A 717 30.09 8.44 -26.72
N SER A 718 31.17 8.51 -27.48
CA SER A 718 31.83 9.77 -27.85
C SER A 718 31.14 10.50 -28.99
N SER A 719 30.36 9.78 -29.81
CA SER A 719 29.52 10.33 -30.87
C SER A 719 28.39 9.35 -31.21
N LEU A 720 27.17 9.85 -31.37
CA LEU A 720 26.00 9.11 -31.87
C LEU A 720 25.39 9.86 -33.05
N TYR A 721 25.87 9.56 -34.26
CA TYR A 721 25.41 10.25 -35.46
C TYR A 721 24.22 9.53 -36.09
N ASP A 722 23.08 10.21 -36.20
CA ASP A 722 21.91 9.76 -36.94
C ASP A 722 22.12 10.04 -38.44
N LYS A 723 22.25 8.97 -39.22
CA LYS A 723 22.50 9.00 -40.67
C LYS A 723 21.23 9.33 -41.47
N VAL A 724 20.05 9.07 -40.91
CA VAL A 724 18.76 9.38 -41.54
C VAL A 724 18.50 10.88 -41.49
N ASN A 725 18.59 11.46 -40.30
CA ASN A 725 18.36 12.89 -40.08
C ASN A 725 19.63 13.75 -40.22
N ARG A 726 20.78 13.10 -40.47
CA ARG A 726 22.09 13.72 -40.72
C ARG A 726 22.55 14.66 -39.59
N ARG A 727 22.33 14.27 -38.34
CA ARG A 727 22.66 15.08 -37.17
C ARG A 727 23.40 14.30 -36.10
N GLN A 728 24.19 15.03 -35.31
CA GLN A 728 24.66 14.53 -34.02
C GLN A 728 23.46 14.49 -33.05
N ILE A 729 23.35 13.41 -32.26
CA ILE A 729 22.31 13.26 -31.25
C ILE A 729 22.78 13.79 -29.90
N LEU A 730 24.06 13.61 -29.57
CA LEU A 730 24.63 14.10 -28.32
C LEU A 730 24.89 15.61 -28.38
N LYS A 731 24.74 16.29 -27.25
CA LYS A 731 25.12 17.70 -27.11
C LYS A 731 26.64 17.86 -27.36
N GLU A 732 27.03 18.98 -27.97
CA GLU A 732 28.43 19.25 -28.31
C GLU A 732 29.35 19.13 -27.07
N GLY A 733 30.42 18.33 -27.20
CA GLY A 733 31.39 18.08 -26.12
C GLY A 733 30.98 17.02 -25.10
N GLU A 734 29.70 16.63 -25.06
CA GLU A 734 29.17 15.66 -24.09
C GLU A 734 29.35 14.21 -24.57
N LYS A 735 29.24 13.26 -23.62
CA LYS A 735 29.28 11.82 -23.86
C LYS A 735 27.95 11.16 -23.52
N GLY A 736 27.53 10.14 -24.26
CA GLY A 736 26.35 9.33 -23.97
C GLY A 736 26.71 8.03 -23.24
N ASN A 737 25.72 7.36 -22.66
CA ASN A 737 25.92 6.14 -21.86
C ASN A 737 26.96 6.36 -20.73
N VAL A 738 26.89 7.51 -20.07
CA VAL A 738 27.74 7.82 -18.93
C VAL A 738 27.11 7.17 -17.70
N LEU A 739 27.74 6.12 -17.20
CA LEU A 739 27.33 5.49 -15.95
C LEU A 739 27.78 6.37 -14.79
N GLN A 740 26.82 6.81 -13.97
CA GLN A 740 27.01 7.76 -12.89
C GLN A 740 26.60 7.12 -11.56
N ALA A 741 27.51 7.09 -10.60
CA ALA A 741 27.24 6.70 -9.22
C ALA A 741 27.04 7.97 -8.39
N PHE A 742 25.95 8.04 -7.63
CA PHE A 742 25.65 9.15 -6.73
C PHE A 742 25.64 8.69 -5.28
N GLU A 743 26.04 9.55 -4.34
CA GLU A 743 25.82 9.28 -2.92
C GLU A 743 24.31 9.34 -2.63
N ASP A 744 23.78 8.24 -2.10
CA ASP A 744 22.36 8.10 -1.78
C ASP A 744 22.18 8.06 -0.26
N LYS A 745 22.03 9.25 0.32
CA LYS A 745 21.83 9.46 1.76
C LYS A 745 20.63 10.37 1.96
N PRO A 746 19.40 9.86 1.80
CA PRO A 746 18.21 10.66 2.01
C PRO A 746 18.10 11.12 3.48
N MET A 747 17.32 12.17 3.71
CA MET A 747 17.11 12.75 5.03
C MET A 747 16.44 11.76 5.98
N ASN A 748 15.51 10.96 5.46
CA ASN A 748 14.81 9.89 6.15
C ASN A 748 14.57 8.73 5.18
N TYR A 749 14.28 7.54 5.70
CA TYR A 749 13.73 6.40 4.96
C TYR A 749 14.54 5.95 3.71
N ASP A 750 15.68 5.30 3.93
CA ASP A 750 16.62 4.85 2.88
C ASP A 750 16.01 4.14 1.65
N CYS A 751 14.93 3.36 1.81
CA CYS A 751 14.30 2.65 0.68
C CYS A 751 13.21 3.46 -0.05
N TRP A 752 12.68 4.50 0.59
CA TRP A 752 11.61 5.31 0.04
C TRP A 752 12.17 6.54 -0.66
N ASP A 753 13.10 7.26 -0.03
CA ASP A 753 13.48 8.60 -0.45
C ASP A 753 14.75 8.62 -1.30
N ILE A 754 14.71 9.50 -2.29
CA ILE A 754 15.89 10.11 -2.91
C ILE A 754 15.63 11.61 -2.78
N ASP A 755 16.58 12.34 -2.18
CA ASP A 755 16.49 13.79 -1.99
C ASP A 755 17.30 14.54 -3.04
N ILE A 756 16.84 15.73 -3.43
CA ILE A 756 17.37 16.47 -4.60
C ILE A 756 18.88 16.72 -4.56
N TYR A 757 19.47 16.84 -3.36
CA TYR A 757 20.90 17.07 -3.17
C TYR A 757 21.77 15.86 -3.55
N TYR A 758 21.18 14.68 -3.83
CA TYR A 758 21.93 13.51 -4.32
C TYR A 758 22.80 13.86 -5.54
N GLN A 759 22.36 14.84 -6.35
CA GLN A 759 23.04 15.32 -7.55
C GLN A 759 24.38 16.02 -7.29
N GLU A 760 24.63 16.49 -6.06
CA GLU A 760 25.83 17.28 -5.73
C GLU A 760 27.11 16.43 -5.64
N LYS A 761 26.97 15.13 -5.38
CA LYS A 761 28.09 14.19 -5.22
C LYS A 761 27.95 13.00 -6.14
N MET A 762 28.68 13.07 -7.24
CA MET A 762 28.64 12.11 -8.35
C MET A 762 30.04 11.64 -8.71
N TRP A 763 30.16 10.37 -9.06
CA TRP A 763 31.35 9.75 -9.64
C TRP A 763 30.98 9.07 -10.95
N GLU A 764 31.74 9.33 -12.00
CA GLU A 764 31.62 8.58 -13.25
C GLU A 764 32.25 7.20 -13.08
N ILE A 765 31.61 6.18 -13.66
CA ILE A 765 32.16 4.83 -13.72
C ILE A 765 32.89 4.67 -15.05
N ASP A 766 34.19 4.94 -15.02
CA ASP A 766 35.06 4.99 -16.21
C ASP A 766 36.12 3.87 -16.24
N ASN A 767 36.25 3.07 -15.18
CA ASN A 767 37.20 1.96 -15.09
C ASN A 767 36.76 0.76 -15.95
N VAL A 768 37.03 0.83 -17.25
CA VAL A 768 36.83 -0.26 -18.22
C VAL A 768 37.98 -1.26 -18.12
N GLU A 769 37.62 -2.51 -17.91
CA GLU A 769 38.55 -3.63 -17.92
C GLU A 769 38.68 -4.22 -19.33
N SER A 770 37.57 -4.30 -20.07
CA SER A 770 37.58 -4.76 -21.46
C SER A 770 36.40 -4.22 -22.24
N MET A 771 36.64 -4.02 -23.54
CA MET A 771 35.64 -3.73 -24.56
C MET A 771 35.92 -4.67 -25.73
N ARG A 772 34.96 -5.51 -26.10
CA ARG A 772 35.16 -6.55 -27.11
C ARG A 772 33.95 -6.75 -27.99
N VAL A 773 34.17 -7.06 -29.27
CA VAL A 773 33.11 -7.52 -30.16
C VAL A 773 32.63 -8.90 -29.71
N ILE A 774 31.34 -9.02 -29.40
CA ILE A 774 30.71 -10.30 -29.03
C ILE A 774 29.91 -10.92 -30.18
N GLU A 775 29.48 -10.09 -31.12
CA GLU A 775 28.67 -10.52 -32.26
C GLU A 775 28.85 -9.54 -33.42
N ASN A 776 29.02 -10.06 -34.63
CA ASN A 776 29.06 -9.28 -35.86
C ASN A 776 28.34 -10.03 -36.98
N GLY A 777 27.02 -10.15 -36.84
CA GLY A 777 26.18 -10.90 -37.75
C GLY A 777 25.37 -10.02 -38.70
N PRO A 778 24.75 -10.63 -39.72
CA PRO A 778 23.95 -9.91 -40.72
C PRO A 778 22.63 -9.30 -40.20
N VAL A 779 22.16 -9.66 -39.01
CA VAL A 779 20.92 -9.15 -38.41
C VAL A 779 21.21 -8.17 -37.30
N ARG A 780 22.19 -8.49 -36.46
CA ARG A 780 22.60 -7.75 -35.27
C ARG A 780 24.12 -7.85 -35.09
N ALA A 781 24.69 -6.75 -34.62
CA ALA A 781 26.05 -6.75 -34.10
C ALA A 781 26.07 -6.12 -32.72
N GLY A 782 27.08 -6.46 -31.92
CA GLY A 782 27.24 -5.86 -30.61
C GLY A 782 28.61 -6.05 -30.00
N ILE A 783 28.88 -5.15 -29.06
CA ILE A 783 30.07 -5.16 -28.20
C ILE A 783 29.64 -5.42 -26.76
N GLU A 784 30.58 -5.95 -25.97
CA GLU A 784 30.46 -6.07 -24.52
C GLU A 784 31.50 -5.18 -23.87
N ILE A 785 31.06 -4.38 -22.91
CA ILE A 785 31.89 -3.50 -22.10
C ILE A 785 31.83 -3.97 -20.66
N ARG A 786 32.97 -4.39 -20.12
CA ARG A 786 33.12 -4.80 -18.72
C ARG A 786 33.81 -3.69 -17.92
N ARG A 787 33.18 -3.27 -16.83
CA ARG A 787 33.65 -2.22 -15.92
C ARG A 787 33.72 -2.71 -14.49
N HIS A 788 34.62 -2.09 -13.73
CA HIS A 788 34.68 -2.19 -12.28
C HIS A 788 34.25 -0.87 -11.65
N PHE A 789 33.49 -0.94 -10.57
CA PHE A 789 33.21 0.20 -9.70
C PHE A 789 33.28 -0.28 -8.27
N LEU A 790 34.31 0.15 -7.53
CA LEU A 790 34.60 -0.37 -6.19
C LEU A 790 34.61 -1.91 -6.19
N ASP A 791 33.71 -2.56 -5.44
CA ASP A 791 33.60 -4.01 -5.32
C ASP A 791 32.59 -4.62 -6.33
N SER A 792 31.93 -3.77 -7.12
CA SER A 792 30.92 -4.14 -8.10
C SER A 792 31.49 -4.36 -9.50
N ILE A 793 30.85 -5.26 -10.25
CA ILE A 793 31.14 -5.53 -11.67
C ILE A 793 29.92 -5.15 -12.50
N ILE A 794 30.15 -4.37 -13.55
CA ILE A 794 29.12 -4.00 -14.54
C ILE A 794 29.51 -4.57 -15.89
N VAL A 795 28.64 -5.37 -16.48
CA VAL A 795 28.80 -5.91 -17.85
C VAL A 795 27.65 -5.38 -18.69
N GLN A 796 27.96 -4.55 -19.66
CA GLN A 796 26.96 -3.96 -20.56
C GLN A 796 27.20 -4.43 -21.99
N LYS A 797 26.19 -5.05 -22.59
CA LYS A 797 26.18 -5.41 -24.00
C LYS A 797 25.42 -4.35 -24.79
N VAL A 798 26.05 -3.81 -25.83
CA VAL A 798 25.46 -2.76 -26.67
C VAL A 798 25.23 -3.33 -28.06
N PHE A 799 23.97 -3.34 -28.52
CA PHE A 799 23.57 -3.93 -29.79
C PHE A 799 23.00 -2.89 -30.76
N ILE A 800 23.33 -3.07 -32.04
CA ILE A 800 22.69 -2.41 -33.17
C ILE A 800 22.17 -3.44 -34.17
N TYR A 801 21.14 -3.07 -34.93
CA TYR A 801 20.44 -3.96 -35.83
C TYR A 801 20.55 -3.48 -37.28
N SER A 802 20.50 -4.40 -38.25
CA SER A 802 20.54 -4.03 -39.67
C SER A 802 19.30 -3.23 -40.06
N ASP A 803 18.13 -3.68 -39.61
CA ASP A 803 16.81 -3.20 -40.07
C ASP A 803 15.98 -2.47 -39.00
N ILE A 804 16.56 -2.21 -37.81
CA ILE A 804 15.87 -1.52 -36.71
C ILE A 804 16.66 -0.26 -36.29
N PRO A 805 16.04 0.94 -36.28
CA PRO A 805 16.65 2.16 -35.77
C PRO A 805 16.61 2.20 -34.23
N ARG A 806 17.19 1.19 -33.58
CA ARG A 806 17.25 1.04 -32.12
C ARG A 806 18.66 0.65 -31.69
N VAL A 807 19.10 1.19 -30.55
CA VAL A 807 20.33 0.79 -29.85
C VAL A 807 19.90 0.16 -28.52
N ASP A 808 20.23 -1.10 -28.31
CA ASP A 808 19.86 -1.83 -27.10
C ASP A 808 21.04 -1.92 -26.15
N PHE A 809 20.79 -1.61 -24.86
CA PHE A 809 21.74 -1.79 -23.77
C PHE A 809 21.22 -2.89 -22.85
N ASP A 810 21.92 -4.02 -22.82
CA ASP A 810 21.66 -5.13 -21.90
C ASP A 810 22.71 -5.11 -20.81
N THR A 811 22.32 -4.67 -19.60
CA THR A 811 23.23 -4.43 -18.49
C THR A 811 23.03 -5.48 -17.40
N TYR A 812 24.07 -6.27 -17.15
CA TYR A 812 24.20 -7.10 -15.96
C TYR A 812 25.07 -6.38 -14.93
N ILE A 813 24.66 -6.42 -13.67
CA ILE A 813 25.36 -5.77 -12.58
C ILE A 813 25.41 -6.73 -11.39
N ASP A 814 26.62 -7.05 -10.93
CA ASP A 814 26.87 -7.62 -9.61
C ASP A 814 27.08 -6.44 -8.65
N TRP A 815 25.98 -5.88 -8.16
CA TRP A 815 25.97 -4.66 -7.35
C TRP A 815 26.18 -4.98 -5.87
N LYS A 816 27.26 -4.47 -5.29
CA LYS A 816 27.67 -4.70 -3.89
C LYS A 816 27.78 -3.42 -3.08
N GLU A 817 27.51 -2.28 -3.70
CA GLU A 817 27.62 -0.98 -3.02
C GLU A 817 26.42 -0.71 -2.11
N SER A 818 26.67 0.07 -1.06
CA SER A 818 25.67 0.51 -0.09
C SER A 818 25.52 2.02 -0.14
N GLN A 819 24.28 2.52 -0.07
CA GLN A 819 23.98 3.96 -0.12
C GLN A 819 24.56 4.66 -1.37
N ILE A 820 24.49 3.98 -2.52
CA ILE A 820 24.90 4.49 -3.82
C ILE A 820 23.79 4.25 -4.84
N LEU A 821 23.43 5.29 -5.58
CA LEU A 821 22.46 5.26 -6.66
C LEU A 821 23.18 5.25 -8.01
N LEU A 822 22.95 4.21 -8.82
CA LEU A 822 23.48 4.12 -10.18
C LEU A 822 22.48 4.65 -11.21
N LYS A 823 22.93 5.53 -12.11
CA LYS A 823 22.17 6.01 -13.27
C LYS A 823 22.98 5.93 -14.55
N ALA A 824 22.29 5.99 -15.69
CA ALA A 824 22.91 6.14 -17.01
C ALA A 824 22.44 7.44 -17.64
N ALA A 825 23.38 8.31 -18.01
CA ALA A 825 23.09 9.61 -18.61
C ALA A 825 23.33 9.63 -20.12
N PHE A 826 22.41 10.30 -20.83
CA PHE A 826 22.47 10.57 -22.27
C PHE A 826 22.16 12.06 -22.52
N PRO A 827 23.16 12.95 -22.49
CA PRO A 827 23.00 14.37 -22.78
C PRO A 827 22.70 14.57 -24.27
N VAL A 828 21.43 14.68 -24.62
CA VAL A 828 20.98 14.87 -26.00
C VAL A 828 20.97 16.35 -26.42
N ASP A 829 21.25 16.62 -27.69
CA ASP A 829 21.17 17.95 -28.31
C ASP A 829 19.71 18.32 -28.65
N VAL A 830 18.87 18.31 -27.62
CA VAL A 830 17.45 18.66 -27.71
C VAL A 830 17.17 19.71 -26.65
N HIS A 831 16.71 20.88 -27.09
CA HIS A 831 16.30 21.96 -26.21
C HIS A 831 14.77 22.11 -26.27
N ALA A 832 14.09 21.54 -25.28
CA ALA A 832 12.64 21.62 -25.10
C ALA A 832 12.35 21.99 -23.65
N ASP A 833 11.24 22.70 -23.41
CA ASP A 833 10.74 23.07 -22.08
C ASP A 833 10.03 21.92 -21.36
N LYS A 834 9.74 20.84 -22.10
CA LYS A 834 9.06 19.64 -21.60
C LYS A 834 9.63 18.35 -22.17
N ALA A 835 9.45 17.28 -21.42
CA ALA A 835 9.71 15.90 -21.84
C ALA A 835 8.43 15.06 -21.68
N THR A 836 8.18 14.17 -22.65
CA THR A 836 7.01 13.30 -22.69
C THR A 836 7.38 11.91 -22.17
N TYR A 837 6.64 11.42 -21.19
CA TYR A 837 6.84 10.12 -20.54
C TYR A 837 5.64 9.22 -20.78
N ASP A 838 5.88 7.93 -21.03
CA ASP A 838 4.82 6.92 -21.08
C ASP A 838 4.27 6.68 -19.67
N ILE A 839 2.94 6.58 -19.59
CA ILE A 839 2.19 6.24 -18.38
C ILE A 839 1.10 5.22 -18.76
N GLN A 840 0.30 4.81 -17.79
CA GLN A 840 -0.82 3.90 -18.04
C GLN A 840 -1.77 4.48 -19.11
N PHE A 841 -1.95 3.73 -20.20
CA PHE A 841 -2.88 4.07 -21.29
C PHE A 841 -2.67 5.44 -21.98
N GLY A 842 -1.49 6.06 -21.84
CA GLY A 842 -1.20 7.33 -22.50
C GLY A 842 0.17 7.88 -22.14
N ASN A 843 0.36 9.18 -22.35
CA ASN A 843 1.60 9.87 -22.03
C ASN A 843 1.32 11.18 -21.29
N LEU A 844 2.34 11.66 -20.57
CA LEU A 844 2.29 12.90 -19.81
C LEU A 844 3.54 13.74 -20.10
N GLU A 845 3.35 15.05 -20.27
CA GLU A 845 4.44 16.01 -20.37
C GLU A 845 4.84 16.52 -18.99
N ARG A 846 6.15 16.59 -18.70
CA ARG A 846 6.71 17.20 -17.49
C ARG A 846 7.77 18.23 -17.86
N SER A 847 7.89 19.29 -17.05
CA SER A 847 8.87 20.36 -17.24
C SER A 847 10.30 19.83 -17.20
N THR A 848 11.18 20.38 -18.04
CA THR A 848 12.64 20.07 -18.07
C THR A 848 13.49 21.18 -17.42
N HIS A 849 12.84 22.11 -16.73
CA HIS A 849 13.43 23.27 -16.06
C HIS A 849 12.94 23.36 -14.61
N TRP A 850 13.58 24.16 -13.76
CA TRP A 850 13.27 24.27 -12.33
C TRP A 850 12.74 25.66 -11.93
N ASN A 851 11.76 26.19 -12.68
CA ASN A 851 11.28 27.57 -12.52
C ASN A 851 10.43 27.79 -11.26
N THR A 852 9.67 26.77 -10.84
CA THR A 852 8.79 26.83 -9.66
C THR A 852 9.14 25.72 -8.68
N SER A 853 8.68 25.83 -7.44
CA SER A 853 8.81 24.76 -6.44
C SER A 853 8.16 23.45 -6.88
N TRP A 854 7.10 23.50 -7.70
CA TRP A 854 6.45 22.34 -8.30
C TRP A 854 7.31 21.68 -9.38
N ASP A 855 8.07 22.47 -10.13
CA ASP A 855 9.03 21.95 -11.11
C ASP A 855 10.26 21.35 -10.43
N ILE A 856 10.78 22.03 -9.40
CA ILE A 856 11.91 21.56 -8.56
C ILE A 856 11.58 20.20 -7.96
N ALA A 857 10.34 20.02 -7.47
CA ALA A 857 9.93 18.77 -6.85
C ALA A 857 9.97 17.56 -7.81
N ARG A 858 9.97 17.77 -9.13
CA ARG A 858 9.96 16.71 -10.17
C ARG A 858 11.34 16.41 -10.73
N PHE A 859 12.36 16.41 -9.87
CA PHE A 859 13.72 16.04 -10.27
C PHE A 859 13.87 14.52 -10.57
N GLU A 860 13.03 13.68 -9.96
CA GLU A 860 12.79 12.28 -10.37
C GLU A 860 11.33 12.08 -10.73
N VAL A 861 11.06 11.35 -11.82
CA VAL A 861 9.70 11.09 -12.29
C VAL A 861 9.56 9.65 -12.77
N CYS A 862 8.38 9.07 -12.62
CA CYS A 862 8.09 7.73 -13.13
C CYS A 862 7.81 7.76 -14.66
N GLY A 863 8.31 6.73 -15.37
CA GLY A 863 8.00 6.44 -16.78
C GLY A 863 7.91 4.93 -17.01
N HIS A 864 7.01 4.49 -17.89
CA HIS A 864 6.70 3.07 -18.15
C HIS A 864 7.55 2.39 -19.20
#